data_AF-A0A453AV47-F1
#
_entry.id   AF-A0A453AV47-F1
#
_cell.length_a   1.000
_cell.length_b   1.000
_cell.length_c   1.000
_cell.angle_alpha   90.00
_cell.angle_beta   90.00
_cell.angle_gamma   90.00
#
_symmetry.space_group_name_H-M   'P 1'
#
loop_
_entity.id
_entity.type
_entity.pdbx_description
1 polymer ?
#
loop_
_entity_poly.entity_id
_entity_poly.type
_entity_poly.pdbx_seq_one_letter_code
_entity_poly.pdbx_strand_id
1 'polypeptide(L)'
;MCGSTKHSPPTPTCWRRTGASHLGISTLMVRTSLSMGSSMFMPGKQVGMSDACFPDSLIGNIPNIYYYAANNPSEATVAKRRSYANTISYLTPPAENAGLYKGLKQLSELIASYQSLKDTGRGNQIVSSIISTAKQCNLDKDVDLPDEGEELPANERDLVVGKVYGKLMEIESRLLPCGLHVIGEPPTAVEAVATLVNIAALDRPEENIFSLPGILAATVGRTIEDVYRGSDKGILADVELLKQITEASRGAVGAFVEKTTNSKGQVVDVKSKLSSILGFGLSEPWVEYLSQTKFIRADRDKLRTLFGFLGECLKLIVADNELGALKTALEGSYVEPGPGGDPIRNPKVLPTGKNIHALDPQSIPTAAAMKSAKIVVERLLERQKADNGGKYPETIALVLWGTDNIKTYGESLAQVMWMLGVEPVTDGLGRVNRVEPVSIEELGRPRIDVVVNCSGVFRDLFINQMNLLDRAVKMVAELDEPIEMNYVRKHAQEQAEELGVSVREAATRIFSNASGSYSSNVNLAVENASWTDEKQLQDMYLSRKSFAFDSDAPGVGMLEKRKTFELALATADATFQNLDSSEISLTDVSHYFDSDPTKLVQGLRKDGRAPSSYIADTTTANAQVRTLSETVRLDARTKLLNPRWYEGMMKSGYEGVREIEKRLTNTVGWSATSGQVDNWVYEEANTTFIEDEEMRKRLMDTNPNSFRKLLQTFLEANGRG
;
A
#
# COMPACT_ATOMS: atom_id res chain seq x y z
N MET A 1 14.14 1.82 31.17
CA MET A 1 14.74 2.95 30.43
C MET A 1 16.18 2.59 30.09
N CYS A 2 16.45 2.29 28.82
CA CYS A 2 17.81 2.24 28.26
C CYS A 2 17.74 2.97 26.93
N GLY A 3 17.68 4.30 26.98
CA GLY A 3 17.82 5.16 25.81
C GLY A 3 19.30 5.48 25.64
N SER A 4 19.93 4.91 24.62
CA SER A 4 21.23 5.38 24.14
C SER A 4 20.97 6.18 22.87
N THR A 5 20.94 7.50 22.99
CA THR A 5 20.91 8.43 21.85
C THR A 5 22.16 9.30 21.91
N LYS A 6 23.15 8.93 21.08
CA LYS A 6 23.88 9.83 20.15
C LYS A 6 25.16 9.19 19.58
N HIS A 7 25.86 8.28 20.28
CA HIS A 7 27.16 7.76 19.80
C HIS A 7 27.48 6.27 20.09
N SER A 8 26.51 5.42 20.42
CA SER A 8 26.79 3.99 20.70
C SER A 8 26.52 3.09 19.49
N PRO A 9 27.28 1.99 19.30
CA PRO A 9 26.98 0.95 18.30
C PRO A 9 25.60 0.30 18.59
N PRO A 10 25.07 -0.57 17.70
CA PRO A 10 23.67 -1.01 17.75
C PRO A 10 23.27 -1.45 19.17
N THR A 11 22.18 -0.87 19.68
CA THR A 11 21.83 -0.91 21.10
C THR A 11 21.66 -2.36 21.59
N PRO A 12 22.40 -2.80 22.63
CA PRO A 12 22.24 -4.13 23.20
C PRO A 12 20.89 -4.28 23.92
N THR A 13 20.40 -5.52 24.00
CA THR A 13 19.18 -5.86 24.73
C THR A 13 19.33 -5.63 26.23
N CYS A 14 18.24 -5.18 26.88
CA CYS A 14 18.20 -5.10 28.34
C CYS A 14 18.23 -6.51 28.96
N TRP A 15 19.00 -6.68 30.04
CA TRP A 15 19.11 -7.92 30.83
C TRP A 15 17.76 -8.58 31.18
N ARG A 16 16.69 -7.81 31.34
CA ARG A 16 15.33 -8.34 31.58
C ARG A 16 14.76 -9.11 30.38
N ARG A 17 15.02 -8.68 29.14
CA ARG A 17 14.60 -9.41 27.93
C ARG A 17 15.41 -10.70 27.77
N THR A 18 16.72 -10.64 27.98
CA THR A 18 17.59 -11.82 27.99
C THR A 18 17.13 -12.83 29.05
N GLY A 19 16.81 -12.34 30.26
CA GLY A 19 16.27 -13.15 31.34
C GLY A 19 14.90 -13.77 31.03
N ALA A 20 13.97 -13.04 30.40
CA ALA A 20 12.67 -13.59 30.00
C ALA A 20 12.80 -14.71 28.95
N SER A 21 13.72 -14.57 27.99
CA SER A 21 14.03 -15.62 27.01
C SER A 21 14.68 -16.84 27.66
N HIS A 22 15.58 -16.63 28.64
CA HIS A 22 16.26 -17.71 29.37
C HIS A 22 15.35 -18.39 30.42
N LEU A 23 14.35 -17.70 30.96
CA LEU A 23 13.35 -18.26 31.88
C LEU A 23 12.29 -19.09 31.14
N GLY A 24 12.08 -18.81 29.86
CA GLY A 24 11.27 -19.61 28.94
C GLY A 24 11.99 -20.88 28.46
N ILE A 25 12.54 -21.68 29.38
CA ILE A 25 12.99 -23.06 29.07
C ILE A 25 11.73 -23.92 28.89
N SER A 26 10.98 -23.64 27.83
CA SER A 26 9.92 -24.49 27.31
C SER A 26 10.46 -25.25 26.09
N THR A 27 9.98 -26.46 25.87
CA THR A 27 10.37 -27.31 24.73
C THR A 27 10.13 -26.64 23.36
N LEU A 28 9.32 -25.57 23.32
CA LEU A 28 8.90 -24.86 22.11
C LEU A 28 8.38 -23.43 22.43
N MET A 29 8.43 -22.52 21.45
CA MET A 29 7.90 -21.15 21.56
C MET A 29 6.93 -20.80 20.42
N VAL A 30 5.74 -20.26 20.75
CA VAL A 30 4.75 -19.75 19.78
C VAL A 30 4.61 -18.24 19.94
N ARG A 31 4.64 -17.50 18.82
CA ARG A 31 4.55 -16.02 18.78
C ARG A 31 3.52 -15.55 17.74
N THR A 32 3.06 -14.32 17.89
CA THR A 32 2.19 -13.63 16.91
C THR A 32 2.89 -12.38 16.38
N SER A 33 2.69 -12.07 15.09
CA SER A 33 3.31 -10.93 14.40
C SER A 33 2.95 -9.55 14.99
N LEU A 34 1.78 -9.40 15.61
CA LEU A 34 1.32 -8.15 16.24
C LEU A 34 2.16 -7.74 17.46
N SER A 35 2.79 -8.71 18.13
CA SER A 35 3.83 -8.44 19.13
C SER A 35 5.13 -8.17 18.37
N MET A 36 5.47 -6.89 18.16
CA MET A 36 6.64 -6.47 17.38
C MET A 36 7.80 -7.43 17.60
N GLY A 37 8.27 -8.02 16.49
CA GLY A 37 9.39 -8.94 16.40
C GLY A 37 10.72 -8.26 16.76
N SER A 38 10.82 -7.67 17.95
CA SER A 38 12.00 -6.96 18.42
C SER A 38 13.22 -7.86 18.28
N SER A 39 13.09 -9.16 18.50
CA SER A 39 14.20 -10.10 18.36
C SER A 39 14.73 -10.28 16.94
N MET A 40 13.91 -10.20 15.89
CA MET A 40 14.35 -10.43 14.49
C MET A 40 14.94 -9.17 13.84
N PHE A 41 14.56 -7.98 14.32
CA PHE A 41 15.11 -6.70 13.86
C PHE A 41 16.28 -6.20 14.74
N MET A 42 16.74 -7.03 15.68
CA MET A 42 17.92 -6.76 16.50
C MET A 42 19.20 -6.80 15.66
N PRO A 43 20.28 -6.16 16.16
CA PRO A 43 21.57 -6.15 15.49
C PRO A 43 22.10 -7.56 15.23
N GLY A 44 22.58 -7.79 14.02
CA GLY A 44 23.10 -9.09 13.60
C GLY A 44 23.26 -9.19 12.09
N LYS A 45 23.80 -10.32 11.63
CA LYS A 45 23.96 -10.64 10.20
C LYS A 45 22.61 -10.67 9.48
N GLN A 46 22.63 -10.58 8.14
CA GLN A 46 21.44 -10.62 7.27
C GLN A 46 20.74 -11.98 7.22
N VAL A 47 21.55 -13.03 7.21
CA VAL A 47 21.13 -14.43 7.16
C VAL A 47 22.29 -15.26 7.72
N GLY A 48 22.01 -16.47 8.19
CA GLY A 48 23.04 -17.34 8.81
C GLY A 48 23.59 -16.69 10.07
N MET A 49 22.74 -16.61 11.10
CA MET A 49 23.13 -16.00 12.36
C MET A 49 24.36 -16.72 12.95
N SER A 50 25.12 -15.98 13.76
CA SER A 50 26.24 -16.53 14.54
C SER A 50 26.00 -16.24 16.01
N ASP A 51 26.77 -16.84 16.92
CA ASP A 51 26.66 -16.64 18.36
C ASP A 51 26.73 -15.17 18.82
N ALA A 52 27.36 -14.30 18.01
CA ALA A 52 27.42 -12.85 18.22
C ALA A 52 26.17 -12.07 17.77
N CYS A 53 25.20 -12.73 17.12
CA CYS A 53 23.95 -12.14 16.67
C CYS A 53 22.90 -12.31 17.77
N PHE A 54 22.33 -11.20 18.24
CA PHE A 54 21.32 -11.21 19.29
C PHE A 54 20.12 -12.14 19.04
N PRO A 55 19.56 -12.25 17.82
CA PRO A 55 18.46 -13.19 17.57
C PRO A 55 18.81 -14.64 17.97
N ASP A 56 20.04 -15.06 17.64
CA ASP A 56 20.55 -16.40 17.92
C ASP A 56 20.78 -16.61 19.42
N SER A 57 21.46 -15.66 20.08
CA SER A 57 21.73 -15.73 21.52
C SER A 57 20.47 -15.70 22.39
N LEU A 58 19.35 -15.16 21.88
CA LEU A 58 18.08 -15.11 22.62
C LEU A 58 17.18 -16.33 22.38
N ILE A 59 17.17 -16.88 21.17
CA ILE A 59 16.26 -17.97 20.80
C ILE A 59 16.93 -19.32 21.05
N GLY A 60 18.22 -19.43 20.77
CA GLY A 60 18.97 -20.68 20.81
C GLY A 60 18.32 -21.75 19.93
N ASN A 61 18.20 -22.96 20.48
CA ASN A 61 17.79 -24.15 19.73
C ASN A 61 16.31 -24.50 19.90
N ILE A 62 15.49 -23.61 20.49
CA ILE A 62 14.07 -23.87 20.72
C ILE A 62 13.31 -23.68 19.39
N PRO A 63 12.48 -24.66 18.96
CA PRO A 63 11.62 -24.47 17.80
C PRO A 63 10.76 -23.21 17.95
N ASN A 64 10.84 -22.33 16.96
CA ASN A 64 10.21 -21.02 16.97
C ASN A 64 9.09 -20.96 15.94
N ILE A 65 7.85 -20.96 16.40
CA ILE A 65 6.67 -20.92 15.54
C ILE A 65 6.03 -19.54 15.63
N TYR A 66 5.69 -18.98 14.47
CA TYR A 66 4.97 -17.72 14.34
C TYR A 66 3.65 -17.93 13.63
N TYR A 67 2.62 -17.24 14.11
CA TYR A 67 1.53 -16.79 13.25
C TYR A 67 1.90 -15.46 12.59
N TYR A 68 1.86 -15.43 11.26
CA TYR A 68 2.09 -14.24 10.44
C TYR A 68 0.90 -13.99 9.52
N ALA A 69 0.57 -12.72 9.26
CA ALA A 69 -0.46 -12.40 8.28
C ALA A 69 0.00 -12.89 6.90
N ALA A 70 -0.91 -13.54 6.16
CA ALA A 70 -0.61 -14.04 4.82
C ALA A 70 -0.10 -12.94 3.87
N ASN A 71 -0.55 -11.71 4.11
CA ASN A 71 -0.20 -10.51 3.36
C ASN A 71 1.15 -9.86 3.76
N ASN A 72 1.91 -10.41 4.71
CA ASN A 72 3.22 -9.86 5.10
C ASN A 72 4.38 -10.88 4.88
N PRO A 73 4.62 -11.30 3.62
CA PRO A 73 5.68 -12.27 3.31
C PRO A 73 7.09 -11.72 3.59
N SER A 74 7.27 -10.40 3.52
CA SER A 74 8.59 -9.77 3.66
C SER A 74 9.13 -9.91 5.07
N GLU A 75 8.34 -9.55 6.09
CA GLU A 75 8.73 -9.70 7.49
C GLU A 75 8.77 -11.18 7.91
N ALA A 76 7.82 -12.00 7.43
CA ALA A 76 7.86 -13.44 7.66
C ALA A 76 9.18 -14.05 7.17
N THR A 77 9.70 -13.58 6.02
CA THR A 77 11.01 -14.02 5.50
C THR A 77 12.17 -13.55 6.37
N VAL A 78 12.12 -12.35 6.93
CA VAL A 78 13.12 -11.89 7.91
C VAL A 78 13.09 -12.78 9.16
N ALA A 79 11.91 -13.15 9.65
CA ALA A 79 11.76 -14.05 10.79
C ALA A 79 12.38 -15.43 10.49
N LYS A 80 12.11 -16.01 9.31
CA LYS A 80 12.75 -17.26 8.89
C LYS A 80 14.28 -17.18 8.93
N ARG A 81 14.86 -16.12 8.38
CA ARG A 81 16.32 -15.98 8.21
C ARG A 81 17.05 -15.60 9.49
N ARG A 82 16.38 -14.90 10.40
CA ARG A 82 17.01 -14.37 11.62
C ARG A 82 16.58 -15.02 12.92
N SER A 83 15.42 -15.65 12.96
CA SER A 83 14.88 -16.26 14.19
C SER A 83 14.52 -17.73 14.02
N TYR A 84 14.91 -18.36 12.91
CA TYR A 84 14.64 -19.76 12.59
C TYR A 84 13.14 -20.10 12.57
N ALA A 85 12.31 -19.11 12.24
CA ALA A 85 10.87 -19.22 12.40
C ALA A 85 10.21 -20.15 11.36
N ASN A 86 9.29 -20.99 11.84
CA ASN A 86 8.20 -21.54 11.01
C ASN A 86 7.04 -20.53 11.04
N THR A 87 6.65 -19.99 9.89
CA THR A 87 5.74 -18.83 9.79
C THR A 87 4.40 -19.26 9.18
N ILE A 88 3.50 -19.71 10.05
CA ILE A 88 2.16 -20.17 9.69
C ILE A 88 1.30 -18.95 9.35
N SER A 89 0.70 -18.94 8.16
CA SER A 89 -0.17 -17.85 7.74
C SER A 89 -1.51 -17.86 8.47
N TYR A 90 -1.98 -16.67 8.82
CA TYR A 90 -3.39 -16.41 9.13
C TYR A 90 -3.96 -15.37 8.16
N LEU A 91 -5.29 -15.38 7.99
CA LEU A 91 -5.98 -14.46 7.08
C LEU A 91 -6.16 -13.10 7.75
N THR A 92 -6.08 -12.02 6.98
CA THR A 92 -6.55 -10.72 7.47
C THR A 92 -8.07 -10.74 7.64
N PRO A 93 -8.62 -9.86 8.52
CA PRO A 93 -10.06 -9.79 8.70
C PRO A 93 -10.78 -9.59 7.35
N PRO A 94 -11.98 -10.16 7.16
CA PRO A 94 -12.73 -9.96 5.93
C PRO A 94 -12.89 -8.47 5.65
N ALA A 95 -12.55 -8.09 4.43
CA ALA A 95 -12.56 -6.69 4.07
C ALA A 95 -13.98 -6.25 3.69
N GLU A 96 -14.34 -5.04 4.06
CA GLU A 96 -15.61 -4.41 3.75
C GLU A 96 -15.37 -3.16 2.90
N ASN A 97 -16.37 -2.77 2.10
CA ASN A 97 -16.38 -1.45 1.48
C ASN A 97 -16.60 -0.40 2.57
N ALA A 98 -15.74 0.62 2.61
CA ALA A 98 -15.75 1.66 3.64
C ALA A 98 -17.10 2.38 3.74
N GLY A 99 -17.84 2.49 2.64
CA GLY A 99 -19.16 3.11 2.62
C GLY A 99 -19.12 4.64 2.78
N LEU A 100 -20.29 5.25 2.91
CA LEU A 100 -20.45 6.69 3.15
C LEU A 100 -21.20 6.94 4.45
N TYR A 101 -20.89 8.05 5.12
CA TYR A 101 -21.45 8.42 6.42
C TYR A 101 -21.62 9.94 6.54
N LYS A 102 -22.47 10.39 7.46
CA LYS A 102 -22.73 11.81 7.78
C LYS A 102 -22.88 12.67 6.50
N GLY A 103 -22.13 13.76 6.37
CA GLY A 103 -22.17 14.67 5.22
C GLY A 103 -21.83 14.01 3.88
N LEU A 104 -20.95 13.00 3.85
CA LEU A 104 -20.61 12.29 2.61
C LEU A 104 -21.81 11.51 2.05
N LYS A 105 -22.65 10.96 2.94
CA LYS A 105 -23.90 10.29 2.52
C LYS A 105 -24.91 11.31 1.99
N GLN A 106 -25.08 12.44 2.68
CA GLN A 106 -25.94 13.54 2.23
C GLN A 106 -25.51 14.05 0.85
N LEU A 107 -24.21 14.21 0.63
CA LEU A 107 -23.65 14.62 -0.66
C LEU A 107 -23.98 13.62 -1.78
N SER A 108 -23.89 12.31 -1.49
CA SER A 108 -24.30 11.28 -2.46
C SER A 108 -25.79 11.35 -2.82
N GLU A 109 -26.66 11.70 -1.88
CA GLU A 109 -28.10 11.87 -2.13
C GLU A 109 -28.40 13.11 -2.98
N LEU A 110 -27.65 14.20 -2.77
CA LEU A 110 -27.70 15.40 -3.61
C LEU A 110 -27.26 15.09 -5.06
N ILE A 111 -26.17 14.35 -5.23
CA ILE A 111 -25.69 13.93 -6.56
C ILE A 111 -26.71 13.01 -7.24
N ALA A 112 -27.33 12.07 -6.52
CA ALA A 112 -28.40 11.25 -7.08
C ALA A 112 -29.60 12.10 -7.57
N SER A 113 -29.91 13.17 -6.83
CA SER A 113 -30.98 14.11 -7.20
C SER A 113 -30.61 14.98 -8.41
N TYR A 114 -29.33 15.18 -8.71
CA TYR A 114 -28.89 15.97 -9.85
C TYR A 114 -29.42 15.41 -11.17
N GLN A 115 -29.45 14.08 -11.36
CA GLN A 115 -29.90 13.49 -12.63
C GLN A 115 -31.36 13.82 -12.99
N SER A 116 -32.26 13.93 -12.01
CA SER A 116 -33.65 14.31 -12.24
C SER A 116 -33.85 15.82 -12.37
N LEU A 117 -32.92 16.62 -11.84
CA LEU A 117 -33.03 18.08 -11.77
C LEU A 117 -32.18 18.83 -12.80
N LYS A 118 -31.16 18.21 -13.41
CA LYS A 118 -30.16 18.88 -14.27
C LYS A 118 -30.77 19.60 -15.48
N ASP A 119 -31.81 19.00 -16.06
CA ASP A 119 -32.52 19.51 -17.25
C ASP A 119 -33.74 20.39 -16.87
N THR A 120 -33.97 20.58 -15.57
CA THR A 120 -35.00 21.48 -15.06
C THR A 120 -34.41 22.86 -14.79
N GLY A 121 -35.27 23.87 -14.61
CA GLY A 121 -34.83 25.21 -14.14
C GLY A 121 -34.15 25.23 -12.77
N ARG A 122 -34.00 24.07 -12.09
CA ARG A 122 -33.37 23.93 -10.77
C ARG A 122 -31.94 23.37 -10.81
N GLY A 123 -31.38 23.07 -11.99
CA GLY A 123 -30.04 22.50 -12.13
C GLY A 123 -28.93 23.31 -11.45
N ASN A 124 -28.98 24.64 -11.48
CA ASN A 124 -27.99 25.49 -10.81
C ASN A 124 -28.08 25.41 -9.28
N GLN A 125 -29.30 25.37 -8.74
CA GLN A 125 -29.52 25.34 -7.29
C GLN A 125 -29.00 24.04 -6.66
N ILE A 126 -29.22 22.91 -7.35
CA ILE A 126 -28.71 21.61 -6.87
C ILE A 126 -27.18 21.55 -6.94
N VAL A 127 -26.55 22.10 -7.99
CA VAL A 127 -25.08 22.16 -8.10
C VAL A 127 -24.47 23.04 -7.01
N SER A 128 -25.07 24.21 -6.74
CA SER A 128 -24.65 25.07 -5.62
C SER A 128 -24.74 24.34 -4.27
N SER A 129 -25.81 23.56 -4.06
CA SER A 129 -25.96 22.73 -2.86
C SER A 129 -24.89 21.63 -2.78
N ILE A 130 -24.58 20.97 -3.90
CA ILE A 130 -23.51 19.95 -4.00
C ILE A 130 -22.15 20.58 -3.66
N ILE A 131 -21.83 21.75 -4.23
CA ILE A 131 -20.57 22.46 -3.96
C ILE A 131 -20.47 22.82 -2.48
N SER A 132 -21.52 23.39 -1.89
CA SER A 132 -21.51 23.80 -0.49
C SER A 132 -21.36 22.61 0.45
N THR A 133 -22.09 21.51 0.22
CA THR A 133 -21.93 20.28 1.01
C THR A 133 -20.57 19.62 0.78
N ALA A 134 -20.01 19.68 -0.43
CA ALA A 134 -18.67 19.17 -0.72
C ALA A 134 -17.58 19.96 0.03
N LYS A 135 -17.69 21.31 0.09
CA LYS A 135 -16.82 22.18 0.90
C LYS A 135 -16.93 21.86 2.39
N GLN A 136 -18.16 21.65 2.91
CA GLN A 136 -18.36 21.21 4.30
C GLN A 136 -17.72 19.85 4.61
N CYS A 137 -17.59 18.97 3.60
CA CYS A 137 -16.90 17.68 3.73
C CYS A 137 -15.39 17.75 3.43
N ASN A 138 -14.82 18.95 3.27
CA ASN A 138 -13.43 19.20 2.90
C ASN A 138 -13.01 18.55 1.56
N LEU A 139 -13.94 18.32 0.63
CA LEU A 139 -13.64 17.74 -0.70
C LEU A 139 -13.12 18.77 -1.70
N ASP A 140 -13.21 20.06 -1.39
CA ASP A 140 -12.55 21.16 -2.10
C ASP A 140 -11.02 21.04 -2.11
N LYS A 141 -10.46 20.28 -1.16
CA LYS A 141 -9.02 19.95 -1.13
C LYS A 141 -8.61 18.82 -2.07
N ASP A 142 -9.59 18.05 -2.56
CA ASP A 142 -9.39 16.89 -3.46
C ASP A 142 -9.90 17.16 -4.88
N VAL A 143 -10.80 18.13 -5.02
CA VAL A 143 -11.41 18.55 -6.28
C VAL A 143 -11.39 20.07 -6.33
N ASP A 144 -10.90 20.62 -7.43
CA ASP A 144 -11.05 22.06 -7.70
C ASP A 144 -12.53 22.41 -7.89
N LEU A 145 -13.09 23.16 -6.92
CA LEU A 145 -14.49 23.54 -6.86
C LEU A 145 -14.66 25.04 -7.10
N PRO A 146 -15.62 25.46 -7.94
CA PRO A 146 -15.89 26.87 -8.19
C PRO A 146 -16.44 27.59 -6.94
N ASP A 147 -16.54 28.92 -7.05
CA ASP A 147 -17.07 29.75 -5.97
C ASP A 147 -18.58 29.51 -5.77
N GLU A 148 -19.03 29.65 -4.53
CA GLU A 148 -20.44 29.44 -4.22
C GLU A 148 -21.30 30.53 -4.90
N GLY A 149 -22.33 30.10 -5.64
CA GLY A 149 -23.27 31.01 -6.31
C GLY A 149 -22.88 31.41 -7.73
N GLU A 150 -21.75 30.93 -8.26
CA GLU A 150 -21.38 31.10 -9.67
C GLU A 150 -22.35 30.35 -10.60
N GLU A 151 -22.85 31.02 -11.64
CA GLU A 151 -23.70 30.39 -12.65
C GLU A 151 -22.86 29.68 -13.72
N LEU A 152 -22.83 28.35 -13.63
CA LEU A 152 -22.04 27.51 -14.53
C LEU A 152 -22.85 27.04 -15.76
N PRO A 153 -22.24 27.00 -16.96
CA PRO A 153 -22.77 26.29 -18.12
C PRO A 153 -23.08 24.81 -17.83
N ALA A 154 -24.00 24.22 -18.58
CA ALA A 154 -24.47 22.85 -18.35
C ALA A 154 -23.35 21.78 -18.35
N ASN A 155 -22.42 21.88 -19.30
CA ASN A 155 -21.25 21.01 -19.41
C ASN A 155 -20.29 21.14 -18.21
N GLU A 156 -20.11 22.35 -17.69
CA GLU A 156 -19.25 22.60 -16.54
C GLU A 156 -19.90 22.11 -15.24
N ARG A 157 -21.22 22.22 -15.11
CA ARG A 157 -21.98 21.62 -14.00
C ARG A 157 -21.80 20.11 -13.95
N ASP A 158 -21.96 19.43 -15.08
CA ASP A 158 -21.77 17.97 -15.17
C ASP A 158 -20.34 17.58 -14.79
N LEU A 159 -19.33 18.36 -15.21
CA LEU A 159 -17.94 18.10 -14.88
C LEU A 159 -17.67 18.25 -13.38
N VAL A 160 -18.18 19.31 -12.74
CA VAL A 160 -18.04 19.52 -11.29
C VAL A 160 -18.70 18.37 -10.52
N VAL A 161 -19.94 18.02 -10.87
CA VAL A 161 -20.67 16.91 -10.23
C VAL A 161 -19.93 15.59 -10.45
N GLY A 162 -19.43 15.33 -11.65
CA GLY A 162 -18.68 14.12 -11.98
C GLY A 162 -17.38 14.00 -11.19
N LYS A 163 -16.59 15.08 -11.04
CA LYS A 163 -15.37 15.06 -10.22
C LYS A 163 -15.67 14.76 -8.75
N VAL A 164 -16.66 15.43 -8.15
CA VAL A 164 -17.08 15.18 -6.76
C VAL A 164 -17.59 13.76 -6.59
N TYR A 165 -18.38 13.27 -7.55
CA TYR A 165 -18.93 11.94 -7.50
C TYR A 165 -17.87 10.85 -7.60
N GLY A 166 -16.88 11.02 -8.48
CA GLY A 166 -15.73 10.13 -8.59
C GLY A 166 -14.99 9.98 -7.26
N LYS A 167 -14.76 11.09 -6.54
CA LYS A 167 -14.15 11.07 -5.20
C LYS A 167 -15.01 10.39 -4.13
N LEU A 168 -16.32 10.57 -4.17
CA LEU A 168 -17.20 9.83 -3.28
C LEU A 168 -17.19 8.32 -3.54
N MET A 169 -17.16 7.90 -4.81
CA MET A 169 -17.08 6.48 -5.16
C MET A 169 -15.73 5.88 -4.75
N GLU A 170 -14.64 6.64 -4.85
CA GLU A 170 -13.33 6.24 -4.33
C GLU A 170 -13.38 5.98 -2.81
N ILE A 171 -14.03 6.85 -2.04
CA ILE A 171 -14.22 6.64 -0.59
C ILE A 171 -15.12 5.43 -0.32
N GLU A 172 -16.31 5.38 -0.95
CA GLU A 172 -17.32 4.33 -0.72
C GLU A 172 -16.77 2.94 -0.99
N SER A 173 -16.06 2.80 -2.11
CA SER A 173 -15.69 1.50 -2.65
C SER A 173 -14.36 0.98 -2.11
N ARG A 174 -13.59 1.79 -1.37
CA ARG A 174 -12.33 1.36 -0.79
C ARG A 174 -12.53 0.13 0.10
N LEU A 175 -11.84 -0.95 -0.23
CA LEU A 175 -11.95 -2.25 0.44
C LEU A 175 -10.92 -2.34 1.58
N LEU A 176 -11.36 -2.49 2.82
CA LEU A 176 -10.47 -2.53 3.99
C LEU A 176 -11.06 -3.36 5.14
N PRO A 177 -10.23 -3.93 6.02
CA PRO A 177 -10.71 -4.68 7.18
C PRO A 177 -11.31 -3.74 8.24
N CYS A 178 -12.54 -4.01 8.65
CA CYS A 178 -13.27 -3.28 9.70
C CYS A 178 -13.34 -4.08 11.01
N GLY A 179 -12.22 -4.66 11.44
CA GLY A 179 -12.15 -5.46 12.66
C GLY A 179 -10.80 -6.15 12.83
N LEU A 180 -10.72 -7.09 13.77
CA LEU A 180 -9.54 -7.92 14.00
C LEU A 180 -9.84 -9.39 13.71
N HIS A 181 -8.80 -10.13 13.28
CA HIS A 181 -8.89 -11.55 12.97
C HIS A 181 -8.74 -12.38 14.24
N VAL A 182 -9.50 -13.47 14.33
CA VAL A 182 -9.33 -14.49 15.37
C VAL A 182 -8.83 -15.76 14.70
N ILE A 183 -7.67 -16.24 15.14
CA ILE A 183 -7.02 -17.42 14.54
C ILE A 183 -7.93 -18.64 14.65
N GLY A 184 -8.18 -19.31 13.51
CA GLY A 184 -9.11 -20.45 13.43
C GLY A 184 -10.58 -20.07 13.28
N GLU A 185 -10.90 -18.78 13.10
CA GLU A 185 -12.24 -18.32 12.74
C GLU A 185 -12.22 -17.76 11.30
N PRO A 186 -12.41 -18.60 10.26
CA PRO A 186 -12.45 -18.13 8.89
C PRO A 186 -13.69 -17.26 8.64
N PRO A 187 -13.65 -16.37 7.64
CA PRO A 187 -14.81 -15.59 7.26
C PRO A 187 -15.95 -16.49 6.76
N THR A 188 -17.18 -16.06 7.02
CA THR A 188 -18.35 -16.66 6.37
C THR A 188 -18.32 -16.40 4.87
N ALA A 189 -19.04 -17.22 4.10
CA ALA A 189 -19.10 -17.03 2.65
C ALA A 189 -19.68 -15.65 2.25
N VAL A 190 -20.60 -15.10 3.05
CA VAL A 190 -21.17 -13.76 2.84
C VAL A 190 -20.12 -12.67 3.08
N GLU A 191 -19.30 -12.80 4.12
CA GLU A 191 -18.19 -11.86 4.39
C GLU A 191 -17.11 -11.92 3.31
N ALA A 192 -16.96 -13.06 2.62
CA ALA A 192 -16.01 -13.22 1.50
C ALA A 192 -16.44 -12.51 0.21
N VAL A 193 -17.70 -12.04 0.09
CA VAL A 193 -18.23 -11.45 -1.15
C VAL A 193 -17.39 -10.26 -1.62
N ALA A 194 -17.05 -9.33 -0.72
CA ALA A 194 -16.32 -8.12 -1.10
C ALA A 194 -14.89 -8.43 -1.60
N THR A 195 -14.22 -9.40 -0.98
CA THR A 195 -12.93 -9.94 -1.46
C THR A 195 -13.08 -10.59 -2.84
N LEU A 196 -14.11 -11.42 -3.05
CA LEU A 196 -14.38 -12.06 -4.34
C LEU A 196 -14.70 -11.06 -5.46
N VAL A 197 -15.41 -9.96 -5.15
CA VAL A 197 -15.68 -8.88 -6.11
C VAL A 197 -14.37 -8.27 -6.62
N ASN A 198 -13.40 -8.05 -5.73
CA ASN A 198 -12.11 -7.50 -6.11
C ASN A 198 -11.21 -8.52 -6.84
N ILE A 199 -11.28 -9.81 -6.45
CA ILE A 199 -10.62 -10.89 -7.21
C ILE A 199 -11.17 -10.94 -8.65
N ALA A 200 -12.49 -10.75 -8.81
CA ALA A 200 -13.18 -10.70 -10.09
C ALA A 200 -12.89 -9.43 -10.91
N ALA A 201 -12.32 -8.39 -10.29
CA ALA A 201 -12.04 -7.12 -10.95
C ALA A 201 -10.70 -7.11 -11.72
N LEU A 202 -9.88 -8.15 -11.60
CA LEU A 202 -8.57 -8.24 -12.23
C LEU A 202 -8.56 -9.21 -13.41
N ASP A 203 -7.93 -8.81 -14.51
CA ASP A 203 -7.66 -9.71 -15.65
C ASP A 203 -6.54 -10.70 -15.29
N ARG A 204 -6.68 -11.96 -15.71
CA ARG A 204 -5.67 -13.02 -15.53
C ARG A 204 -5.45 -13.73 -16.88
N PRO A 205 -4.69 -13.10 -17.80
CA PRO A 205 -4.55 -13.59 -19.18
C PRO A 205 -3.86 -14.96 -19.26
N GLU A 206 -2.93 -15.25 -18.36
CA GLU A 206 -2.25 -16.55 -18.22
C GLU A 206 -3.24 -17.72 -18.01
N GLU A 207 -4.40 -17.43 -17.44
CA GLU A 207 -5.47 -18.41 -17.14
C GLU A 207 -6.68 -18.24 -18.07
N ASN A 208 -6.60 -17.35 -19.07
CA ASN A 208 -7.71 -16.96 -19.95
C ASN A 208 -8.95 -16.47 -19.18
N ILE A 209 -8.75 -15.79 -18.05
CA ILE A 209 -9.83 -15.21 -17.24
C ILE A 209 -9.84 -13.69 -17.45
N PHE A 210 -11.01 -13.16 -17.81
CA PHE A 210 -11.25 -11.72 -17.95
C PHE A 210 -11.98 -11.19 -16.73
N SER A 211 -11.67 -9.96 -16.35
CA SER A 211 -12.30 -9.23 -15.26
C SER A 211 -13.80 -9.03 -15.52
N LEU A 212 -14.61 -9.16 -14.47
CA LEU A 212 -16.05 -8.90 -14.53
C LEU A 212 -16.33 -7.47 -15.03
N PRO A 213 -15.68 -6.40 -14.51
CA PRO A 213 -15.82 -5.07 -15.07
C PRO A 213 -15.48 -4.98 -16.57
N GLY A 214 -14.43 -5.67 -17.03
CA GLY A 214 -14.07 -5.74 -18.45
C GLY A 214 -15.15 -6.41 -19.31
N ILE A 215 -15.70 -7.54 -18.84
CA ILE A 215 -16.81 -8.23 -19.52
C ILE A 215 -18.06 -7.35 -19.59
N LEU A 216 -18.40 -6.64 -18.51
CA LEU A 216 -19.56 -5.75 -18.43
C LEU A 216 -19.38 -4.50 -19.30
N ALA A 217 -18.20 -3.88 -19.31
CA ALA A 217 -17.90 -2.72 -20.15
C ALA A 217 -18.06 -3.05 -21.65
N ALA A 218 -17.62 -4.24 -22.06
CA ALA A 218 -17.72 -4.69 -23.45
C ALA A 218 -19.17 -4.76 -23.96
N THR A 219 -20.16 -5.01 -23.09
CA THR A 219 -21.58 -5.09 -23.52
C THR A 219 -22.15 -3.76 -23.99
N VAL A 220 -21.53 -2.65 -23.55
CA VAL A 220 -21.91 -1.28 -23.96
C VAL A 220 -20.92 -0.70 -24.97
N GLY A 221 -20.08 -1.54 -25.59
CA GLY A 221 -19.13 -1.12 -26.63
C GLY A 221 -17.96 -0.27 -26.11
N ARG A 222 -17.63 -0.37 -24.82
CA ARG A 222 -16.54 0.36 -24.17
C ARG A 222 -15.48 -0.60 -23.63
N THR A 223 -14.26 -0.13 -23.45
CA THR A 223 -13.26 -0.82 -22.64
C THR A 223 -13.33 -0.31 -21.21
N ILE A 224 -12.97 -1.15 -20.23
CA ILE A 224 -12.97 -0.72 -18.82
C ILE A 224 -11.92 0.37 -18.56
N GLU A 225 -10.78 0.35 -19.26
CA GLU A 225 -9.75 1.39 -19.16
C GLU A 225 -10.25 2.76 -19.63
N ASP A 226 -11.04 2.82 -20.71
CA ASP A 226 -11.65 4.08 -21.16
C ASP A 226 -12.63 4.63 -20.12
N VAL A 227 -13.36 3.76 -19.43
CA VAL A 227 -14.28 4.14 -18.37
C VAL A 227 -13.51 4.66 -17.15
N TYR A 228 -12.41 4.00 -16.76
CA TYR A 228 -11.53 4.51 -15.69
C TYR A 228 -10.96 5.88 -16.02
N ARG A 229 -10.39 6.06 -17.23
CA ARG A 229 -9.84 7.36 -17.66
C ARG A 229 -10.90 8.46 -17.75
N GLY A 230 -12.10 8.13 -18.20
CA GLY A 230 -13.23 9.07 -18.23
C GLY A 230 -13.69 9.46 -16.83
N SER A 231 -13.74 8.49 -15.91
CA SER A 231 -14.04 8.72 -14.50
C SER A 231 -12.99 9.58 -13.81
N ASP A 232 -11.70 9.32 -14.04
CA ASP A 232 -10.58 10.10 -13.49
C ASP A 232 -10.63 11.58 -13.95
N LYS A 233 -11.12 11.82 -15.17
CA LYS A 233 -11.37 13.18 -15.70
C LYS A 233 -12.63 13.85 -15.15
N GLY A 234 -13.46 13.13 -14.40
CA GLY A 234 -14.75 13.61 -13.89
C GLY A 234 -15.85 13.69 -14.94
N ILE A 235 -15.76 12.93 -16.04
CA ILE A 235 -16.84 12.86 -17.03
C ILE A 235 -18.02 12.11 -16.40
N LEU A 236 -19.09 12.85 -16.07
CA LEU A 236 -20.22 12.32 -15.30
C LEU A 236 -20.80 11.00 -15.85
N ALA A 237 -20.97 10.91 -17.17
CA ALA A 237 -21.48 9.69 -17.81
C ALA A 237 -20.57 8.46 -17.59
N ASP A 238 -19.26 8.65 -17.56
CA ASP A 238 -18.29 7.57 -17.32
C ASP A 238 -18.19 7.23 -15.83
N VAL A 239 -18.29 8.21 -14.93
CA VAL A 239 -18.40 7.98 -13.47
C VAL A 239 -19.66 7.15 -13.14
N GLU A 240 -20.80 7.48 -13.77
CA GLU A 240 -22.05 6.75 -13.61
C GLU A 240 -21.99 5.34 -14.20
N LEU A 241 -21.38 5.21 -15.38
CA LEU A 241 -21.16 3.90 -15.99
C LEU A 241 -20.29 3.03 -15.09
N LEU A 242 -19.20 3.58 -14.53
CA LEU A 242 -18.33 2.87 -13.61
C LEU A 242 -19.10 2.40 -12.36
N LYS A 243 -19.91 3.27 -11.75
CA LYS A 243 -20.77 2.89 -10.63
C LYS A 243 -21.70 1.73 -10.99
N GLN A 244 -22.37 1.81 -12.13
CA GLN A 244 -23.29 0.76 -12.57
C GLN A 244 -22.57 -0.57 -12.82
N ILE A 245 -21.35 -0.54 -13.37
CA ILE A 245 -20.50 -1.72 -13.53
C ILE A 245 -20.13 -2.31 -12.15
N THR A 246 -19.74 -1.45 -11.19
CA THR A 246 -19.39 -1.86 -9.83
C THR A 246 -20.58 -2.48 -9.09
N GLU A 247 -21.76 -1.86 -9.16
CA GLU A 247 -23.01 -2.39 -8.57
C GLU A 247 -23.42 -3.72 -9.20
N ALA A 248 -23.36 -3.83 -10.53
CA ALA A 248 -23.63 -5.08 -11.23
C ALA A 248 -22.64 -6.18 -10.87
N SER A 249 -21.36 -5.84 -10.69
CA SER A 249 -20.32 -6.78 -10.25
C SER A 249 -20.59 -7.30 -8.84
N ARG A 250 -20.89 -6.39 -7.90
CA ARG A 250 -21.25 -6.74 -6.51
C ARG A 250 -22.48 -7.65 -6.47
N GLY A 251 -23.53 -7.31 -7.19
CA GLY A 251 -24.77 -8.08 -7.22
C GLY A 251 -24.63 -9.45 -7.88
N ALA A 252 -23.89 -9.55 -8.98
CA ALA A 252 -23.65 -10.83 -9.64
C ALA A 252 -22.82 -11.80 -8.78
N VAL A 253 -21.79 -11.29 -8.08
CA VAL A 253 -20.98 -12.09 -7.14
C VAL A 253 -21.79 -12.44 -5.88
N GLY A 254 -22.59 -11.51 -5.35
CA GLY A 254 -23.50 -11.78 -4.23
C GLY A 254 -24.49 -12.89 -4.54
N ALA A 255 -25.19 -12.81 -5.68
CA ALA A 255 -26.14 -13.84 -6.14
C ALA A 255 -25.47 -15.22 -6.32
N PHE A 256 -24.21 -15.25 -6.75
CA PHE A 256 -23.42 -16.47 -6.84
C PHE A 256 -23.16 -17.08 -5.46
N VAL A 257 -22.70 -16.29 -4.50
CA VAL A 257 -22.41 -16.74 -3.13
C VAL A 257 -23.68 -17.22 -2.43
N GLU A 258 -24.80 -16.51 -2.57
CA GLU A 258 -26.10 -16.90 -1.99
C GLU A 258 -26.57 -18.27 -2.48
N LYS A 259 -26.45 -18.59 -3.78
CA LYS A 259 -26.88 -19.90 -4.30
C LYS A 259 -25.89 -21.04 -3.99
N THR A 260 -24.62 -20.72 -3.75
CA THR A 260 -23.57 -21.70 -3.43
C THR A 260 -23.44 -22.02 -1.93
N THR A 261 -24.14 -21.27 -1.08
CA THR A 261 -24.18 -21.49 0.37
C THR A 261 -25.43 -22.29 0.80
N ASN A 262 -25.38 -22.98 1.93
CA ASN A 262 -26.58 -23.52 2.60
C ASN A 262 -27.17 -22.50 3.58
N SER A 263 -28.29 -22.84 4.21
CA SER A 263 -28.95 -22.05 5.26
C SER A 263 -28.10 -21.80 6.51
N LYS A 264 -26.91 -22.42 6.62
CA LYS A 264 -25.92 -22.18 7.69
C LYS A 264 -24.72 -21.35 7.22
N GLY A 265 -24.74 -20.79 6.02
CA GLY A 265 -23.66 -19.98 5.45
C GLY A 265 -22.42 -20.78 5.04
N GLN A 266 -22.48 -22.11 5.09
CA GLN A 266 -21.38 -22.99 4.69
C GLN A 266 -21.43 -23.25 3.18
N VAL A 267 -20.26 -23.28 2.56
CA VAL A 267 -20.14 -23.64 1.14
C VAL A 267 -20.53 -25.10 0.96
N VAL A 268 -21.60 -25.36 0.21
CA VAL A 268 -22.02 -26.73 -0.13
C VAL A 268 -21.33 -27.12 -1.42
N ASP A 269 -20.78 -28.34 -1.46
CA ASP A 269 -19.94 -28.89 -2.54
C ASP A 269 -20.21 -28.26 -3.91
N VAL A 270 -19.40 -27.24 -4.19
CA VAL A 270 -19.49 -26.36 -5.35
C VAL A 270 -19.34 -27.16 -6.62
N LYS A 271 -18.60 -28.29 -6.62
CA LYS A 271 -18.46 -29.15 -7.81
C LYS A 271 -19.75 -29.87 -8.16
N SER A 272 -20.44 -30.45 -7.17
CA SER A 272 -21.73 -31.11 -7.43
C SER A 272 -22.80 -30.11 -7.87
N LYS A 273 -22.89 -28.94 -7.21
CA LYS A 273 -23.83 -27.88 -7.59
C LYS A 273 -23.46 -27.20 -8.92
N LEU A 274 -22.20 -26.81 -9.18
CA LEU A 274 -21.82 -26.26 -10.49
C LEU A 274 -22.02 -27.29 -11.59
N SER A 275 -21.70 -28.58 -11.37
CA SER A 275 -21.99 -29.62 -12.37
C SER A 275 -23.50 -29.77 -12.64
N SER A 276 -24.35 -29.58 -11.63
CA SER A 276 -25.81 -29.56 -11.79
C SER A 276 -26.37 -28.24 -12.36
N ILE A 277 -25.68 -27.11 -12.19
CA ILE A 277 -26.02 -25.81 -12.79
C ILE A 277 -25.56 -25.78 -14.26
N LEU A 278 -24.39 -26.36 -14.55
CA LEU A 278 -23.81 -26.50 -15.89
C LEU A 278 -24.48 -27.64 -16.69
N GLY A 279 -25.04 -28.64 -16.02
CA GLY A 279 -25.73 -29.79 -16.60
C GLY A 279 -27.24 -29.69 -16.48
N PHE A 280 -27.89 -29.19 -17.54
CA PHE A 280 -29.34 -29.21 -17.78
C PHE A 280 -30.24 -28.34 -16.86
N GLY A 281 -30.63 -27.17 -17.37
CA GLY A 281 -31.96 -26.59 -17.13
C GLY A 281 -32.12 -25.56 -16.00
N LEU A 282 -31.08 -25.24 -15.22
CA LEU A 282 -31.15 -24.20 -14.18
C LEU A 282 -30.50 -22.88 -14.64
N SER A 283 -31.11 -21.74 -14.29
CA SER A 283 -30.58 -20.41 -14.57
C SER A 283 -29.31 -20.15 -13.74
N GLU A 284 -28.21 -19.82 -14.42
CA GLU A 284 -26.96 -19.39 -13.78
C GLU A 284 -27.24 -18.13 -12.93
N PRO A 285 -26.97 -18.13 -11.60
CA PRO A 285 -27.37 -17.04 -10.70
C PRO A 285 -26.87 -15.65 -11.14
N TRP A 286 -25.62 -15.57 -11.60
CA TRP A 286 -25.05 -14.32 -12.08
C TRP A 286 -25.71 -13.84 -13.38
N VAL A 287 -26.09 -14.74 -14.29
CA VAL A 287 -26.82 -14.38 -15.53
C VAL A 287 -28.24 -13.93 -15.20
N GLU A 288 -28.90 -14.61 -14.26
CA GLU A 288 -30.23 -14.22 -13.79
C GLU A 288 -30.22 -12.81 -13.17
N TYR A 289 -29.23 -12.51 -12.34
CA TYR A 289 -29.05 -11.16 -11.80
C TYR A 289 -28.77 -10.14 -12.92
N LEU A 290 -27.81 -10.43 -13.80
CA LEU A 290 -27.44 -9.51 -14.89
C LEU A 290 -28.58 -9.28 -15.89
N SER A 291 -29.54 -10.21 -16.00
CA SER A 291 -30.74 -10.05 -16.85
C SER A 291 -31.64 -8.90 -16.45
N GLN A 292 -31.55 -8.45 -15.19
CA GLN A 292 -32.27 -7.29 -14.65
C GLN A 292 -31.49 -5.98 -14.84
N THR A 293 -30.29 -6.06 -15.41
CA THR A 293 -29.40 -4.91 -15.64
C THR A 293 -29.23 -4.64 -17.13
N LYS A 294 -28.60 -3.51 -17.48
CA LYS A 294 -28.25 -3.20 -18.88
C LYS A 294 -27.19 -4.14 -19.47
N PHE A 295 -26.54 -4.96 -18.64
CA PHE A 295 -25.46 -5.86 -19.04
C PHE A 295 -25.94 -7.28 -19.39
N ILE A 296 -27.23 -7.45 -19.71
CA ILE A 296 -27.85 -8.74 -20.09
C ILE A 296 -27.14 -9.49 -21.24
N ARG A 297 -26.40 -8.77 -22.09
CA ARG A 297 -25.63 -9.31 -23.22
C ARG A 297 -24.18 -9.68 -22.88
N ALA A 298 -23.83 -9.75 -21.60
CA ALA A 298 -22.51 -10.17 -21.16
C ALA A 298 -22.17 -11.58 -21.70
N ASP A 299 -20.91 -11.76 -22.11
CA ASP A 299 -20.41 -12.98 -22.72
C ASP A 299 -20.50 -14.15 -21.72
N ARG A 300 -21.41 -15.08 -21.99
CA ARG A 300 -21.72 -16.19 -21.07
C ARG A 300 -20.54 -17.13 -20.86
N ASP A 301 -19.71 -17.36 -21.88
CA ASP A 301 -18.60 -18.30 -21.78
C ASP A 301 -17.46 -17.71 -20.94
N LYS A 302 -17.20 -16.40 -21.09
CA LYS A 302 -16.28 -15.68 -20.19
C LYS A 302 -16.79 -15.65 -18.75
N LEU A 303 -18.09 -15.40 -18.55
CA LEU A 303 -18.69 -15.43 -17.21
C LEU A 303 -18.57 -16.81 -16.56
N ARG A 304 -18.88 -17.90 -17.27
CA ARG A 304 -18.72 -19.26 -16.75
C ARG A 304 -17.30 -19.56 -16.29
N THR A 305 -16.33 -19.16 -17.10
CA THR A 305 -14.91 -19.34 -16.77
C THR A 305 -14.54 -18.58 -15.50
N LEU A 306 -14.94 -17.29 -15.42
CA LEU A 306 -14.69 -16.46 -14.25
C LEU A 306 -15.38 -16.98 -12.99
N PHE A 307 -16.67 -17.30 -13.04
CA PHE A 307 -17.42 -17.76 -11.87
C PHE A 307 -17.01 -19.18 -11.42
N GLY A 308 -16.53 -20.02 -12.34
CA GLY A 308 -15.85 -21.28 -11.99
C GLY A 308 -14.60 -21.03 -11.14
N PHE A 309 -13.76 -20.08 -11.55
CA PHE A 309 -12.59 -19.65 -10.78
C PHE A 309 -12.96 -19.05 -9.42
N LEU A 310 -13.95 -18.15 -9.36
CA LEU A 310 -14.43 -17.56 -8.11
C LEU A 310 -14.97 -18.61 -7.14
N GLY A 311 -15.58 -19.69 -7.65
CA GLY A 311 -16.03 -20.82 -6.84
C GLY A 311 -14.89 -21.58 -6.17
N GLU A 312 -13.74 -21.71 -6.83
CA GLU A 312 -12.54 -22.28 -6.20
C GLU A 312 -11.94 -21.29 -5.20
N CYS A 313 -11.83 -19.99 -5.53
CA CYS A 313 -11.37 -18.98 -4.57
C CYS A 313 -12.22 -18.94 -3.30
N LEU A 314 -13.55 -19.01 -3.42
CA LEU A 314 -14.47 -19.01 -2.27
C LEU A 314 -14.16 -20.15 -1.30
N LYS A 315 -13.90 -21.37 -1.81
CA LYS A 315 -13.52 -22.51 -0.96
C LYS A 315 -12.23 -22.26 -0.19
N LEU A 316 -11.26 -21.60 -0.82
CA LEU A 316 -9.97 -21.32 -0.20
C LEU A 316 -10.07 -20.21 0.85
N ILE A 317 -10.92 -19.20 0.62
CA ILE A 317 -11.15 -18.09 1.56
C ILE A 317 -11.78 -18.60 2.87
N VAL A 318 -12.75 -19.49 2.78
CA VAL A 318 -13.51 -19.99 3.95
C VAL A 318 -12.89 -21.23 4.60
N ALA A 319 -11.70 -21.65 4.16
CA ALA A 319 -11.02 -22.84 4.67
C ALA A 319 -10.47 -22.58 6.09
N ASP A 320 -10.72 -23.52 7.01
CA ASP A 320 -10.23 -23.47 8.38
C ASP A 320 -9.00 -24.38 8.56
N ASN A 321 -7.82 -23.82 8.31
CA ASN A 321 -6.55 -24.57 8.37
C ASN A 321 -5.57 -24.05 9.43
N GLU A 322 -5.82 -22.87 10.02
CA GLU A 322 -4.83 -22.13 10.80
C GLU A 322 -4.40 -22.89 12.06
N LEU A 323 -5.37 -23.31 12.88
CA LEU A 323 -5.10 -24.09 14.09
C LEU A 323 -4.58 -25.50 13.78
N GLY A 324 -5.03 -26.09 12.68
CA GLY A 324 -4.55 -27.39 12.20
C GLY A 324 -3.06 -27.35 11.82
N ALA A 325 -2.61 -26.26 11.21
CA ALA A 325 -1.21 -26.04 10.87
C ALA A 325 -0.34 -25.86 12.12
N LEU A 326 -0.83 -25.13 13.13
CA LEU A 326 -0.12 -25.02 14.41
C LEU A 326 0.02 -26.41 15.06
N LYS A 327 -1.06 -27.19 15.12
CA LYS A 327 -1.00 -28.56 15.63
C LYS A 327 0.07 -29.39 14.90
N THR A 328 0.07 -29.34 13.56
CA THR A 328 1.06 -30.04 12.73
C THR A 328 2.49 -29.63 13.08
N ALA A 329 2.74 -28.33 13.26
CA ALA A 329 4.04 -27.81 13.66
C ALA A 329 4.45 -28.24 15.07
N LEU A 330 3.52 -28.26 16.02
CA LEU A 330 3.74 -28.70 17.41
C LEU A 330 4.03 -30.20 17.50
N GLU A 331 3.49 -31.00 16.58
CA GLU A 331 3.78 -32.43 16.44
C GLU A 331 5.14 -32.71 15.76
N GLY A 332 5.90 -31.67 15.42
CA GLY A 332 7.19 -31.80 14.71
C GLY A 332 7.04 -32.25 13.25
N SER A 333 5.85 -32.10 12.67
CA SER A 333 5.55 -32.50 11.30
C SER A 333 5.77 -31.37 10.29
N TYR A 334 5.79 -31.73 9.01
CA TYR A 334 6.02 -30.79 7.91
C TYR A 334 4.78 -29.92 7.66
N VAL A 335 4.88 -28.62 7.95
CA VAL A 335 3.86 -27.62 7.57
C VAL A 335 4.03 -27.25 6.10
N GLU A 336 2.98 -27.40 5.31
CA GLU A 336 2.99 -27.12 3.87
C GLU A 336 3.40 -25.66 3.58
N PRO A 337 4.37 -25.42 2.68
CA PRO A 337 4.75 -24.07 2.28
C PRO A 337 3.73 -23.48 1.29
N GLY A 338 3.65 -22.15 1.25
CA GLY A 338 2.87 -21.43 0.25
C GLY A 338 3.36 -20.01 0.04
N PRO A 339 2.97 -19.35 -1.06
CA PRO A 339 3.31 -17.94 -1.25
C PRO A 339 2.58 -17.08 -0.22
N GLY A 340 3.26 -16.13 0.40
CA GLY A 340 2.60 -15.00 1.04
C GLY A 340 2.46 -13.84 0.05
N GLY A 341 1.49 -12.96 0.28
CA GLY A 341 1.18 -11.84 -0.61
C GLY A 341 -0.27 -11.38 -0.48
N ASP A 342 -0.71 -10.56 -1.42
CA ASP A 342 -2.07 -10.07 -1.47
C ASP A 342 -3.02 -11.16 -2.05
N PRO A 343 -4.05 -11.60 -1.30
CA PRO A 343 -4.94 -12.67 -1.75
C PRO A 343 -5.89 -12.25 -2.89
N ILE A 344 -6.11 -10.94 -3.10
CA ILE A 344 -6.91 -10.40 -4.21
C ILE A 344 -6.11 -10.52 -5.50
N ARG A 345 -4.86 -10.04 -5.49
CA ARG A 345 -3.97 -10.11 -6.66
C ARG A 345 -3.51 -11.54 -6.94
N ASN A 346 -3.16 -12.31 -5.92
CA ASN A 346 -2.70 -13.69 -6.05
C ASN A 346 -3.50 -14.65 -5.13
N PRO A 347 -4.60 -15.23 -5.61
CA PRO A 347 -5.39 -16.19 -4.84
C PRO A 347 -4.65 -17.47 -4.42
N LYS A 348 -3.45 -17.75 -4.98
CA LYS A 348 -2.59 -18.87 -4.53
C LYS A 348 -2.02 -18.69 -3.12
N VAL A 349 -2.15 -17.48 -2.54
CA VAL A 349 -1.87 -17.20 -1.12
C VAL A 349 -2.85 -17.95 -0.21
N LEU A 350 -4.03 -18.28 -0.73
CA LEU A 350 -5.06 -19.03 -0.02
C LEU A 350 -4.93 -20.54 -0.33
N PRO A 351 -5.35 -21.43 0.58
CA PRO A 351 -5.86 -21.14 1.91
C PRO A 351 -4.72 -20.78 2.89
N THR A 352 -5.07 -20.17 4.02
CA THR A 352 -4.11 -19.89 5.10
C THR A 352 -3.75 -21.17 5.88
N GLY A 353 -2.93 -21.07 6.93
CA GLY A 353 -2.35 -22.23 7.61
C GLY A 353 -1.13 -22.82 6.90
N LYS A 354 -0.44 -22.03 6.06
CA LYS A 354 0.78 -22.47 5.35
C LYS A 354 2.02 -21.81 5.89
N ASN A 355 3.17 -22.46 5.75
CA ASN A 355 4.47 -21.89 6.06
C ASN A 355 4.90 -20.91 4.96
N ILE A 356 4.43 -19.66 5.03
CA ILE A 356 4.51 -18.71 3.91
C ILE A 356 5.94 -18.34 3.51
N HIS A 357 6.17 -18.07 2.24
CA HIS A 357 7.43 -17.57 1.70
C HIS A 357 7.22 -16.37 0.76
N ALA A 358 8.31 -15.64 0.49
CA ALA A 358 8.37 -14.61 -0.56
C ALA A 358 8.44 -15.26 -1.95
N LEU A 359 9.29 -14.75 -2.84
CA LEU A 359 9.51 -15.26 -4.20
C LEU A 359 11.01 -15.33 -4.53
N ASP A 360 11.35 -15.92 -5.66
CA ASP A 360 12.72 -15.88 -6.19
C ASP A 360 13.11 -14.43 -6.53
N PRO A 361 14.13 -13.84 -5.89
CA PRO A 361 14.57 -12.48 -6.20
C PRO A 361 14.95 -12.25 -7.65
N GLN A 362 15.22 -13.28 -8.45
CA GLN A 362 15.56 -13.18 -9.87
C GLN A 362 14.35 -13.29 -10.82
N SER A 363 13.16 -13.58 -10.31
CA SER A 363 11.94 -13.66 -11.13
C SER A 363 11.22 -12.32 -11.29
N ILE A 364 11.76 -11.24 -10.70
CA ILE A 364 11.19 -9.89 -10.75
C ILE A 364 12.17 -8.88 -11.36
N PRO A 365 11.68 -7.79 -11.97
CA PRO A 365 10.29 -7.55 -12.31
C PRO A 365 9.79 -8.43 -13.45
N THR A 366 8.51 -8.80 -13.43
CA THR A 366 7.87 -9.52 -14.54
C THR A 366 7.51 -8.57 -15.69
N ALA A 367 7.24 -9.11 -16.89
CA ALA A 367 6.77 -8.31 -18.01
C ALA A 367 5.44 -7.59 -17.72
N ALA A 368 4.54 -8.23 -16.96
CA ALA A 368 3.30 -7.62 -16.50
C ALA A 368 3.56 -6.45 -15.53
N ALA A 369 4.49 -6.63 -14.59
CA ALA A 369 4.91 -5.57 -13.67
C ALA A 369 5.53 -4.38 -14.41
N MET A 370 6.37 -4.63 -15.43
CA MET A 370 6.91 -3.59 -16.32
C MET A 370 5.78 -2.82 -17.03
N LYS A 371 4.78 -3.50 -17.59
CA LYS A 371 3.66 -2.83 -18.27
C LYS A 371 2.86 -1.94 -17.30
N SER A 372 2.58 -2.44 -16.09
CA SER A 372 1.91 -1.66 -15.04
C SER A 372 2.75 -0.45 -14.61
N ALA A 373 4.07 -0.65 -14.43
CA ALA A 373 5.00 0.39 -14.06
C ALA A 373 5.06 1.55 -15.06
N LYS A 374 5.04 1.27 -16.37
CA LYS A 374 5.01 2.31 -17.41
C LYS A 374 3.80 3.24 -17.23
N ILE A 375 2.61 2.68 -17.01
CA ILE A 375 1.37 3.44 -16.79
C ILE A 375 1.48 4.32 -15.54
N VAL A 376 2.00 3.79 -14.43
CA VAL A 376 2.13 4.54 -13.17
C VAL A 376 3.13 5.69 -13.32
N VAL A 377 4.29 5.46 -13.95
CA VAL A 377 5.30 6.50 -14.18
C VAL A 377 4.77 7.57 -15.12
N GLU A 378 4.07 7.21 -16.19
CA GLU A 378 3.42 8.17 -17.09
C GLU A 378 2.42 9.06 -16.34
N ARG A 379 1.51 8.45 -15.54
CA ARG A 379 0.56 9.20 -14.71
C ARG A 379 1.25 10.13 -13.71
N LEU A 380 2.33 9.66 -13.06
CA LEU A 380 3.12 10.47 -12.13
C LEU A 380 3.76 11.67 -12.82
N LEU A 381 4.41 11.46 -13.97
CA LEU A 381 5.09 12.51 -14.72
C LEU A 381 4.08 13.50 -15.31
N GLU A 382 2.94 13.03 -15.84
CA GLU A 382 1.85 13.88 -16.30
C GLU A 382 1.32 14.78 -15.18
N ARG A 383 1.08 14.21 -13.99
CA ARG A 383 0.59 14.96 -12.84
C ARG A 383 1.61 16.00 -12.36
N GLN A 384 2.86 15.59 -12.15
CA GLN A 384 3.93 16.50 -11.73
C GLN A 384 4.16 17.61 -12.78
N LYS A 385 4.04 17.30 -14.06
CA LYS A 385 4.18 18.29 -15.15
C LYS A 385 3.05 19.31 -15.13
N ALA A 386 1.81 18.87 -14.88
CA ALA A 386 0.66 19.77 -14.72
C ALA A 386 0.84 20.70 -13.50
N ASP A 387 1.31 20.15 -12.39
CA ASP A 387 1.50 20.89 -11.12
C ASP A 387 2.73 21.84 -11.17
N ASN A 388 3.66 21.65 -12.12
CA ASN A 388 4.94 22.37 -12.19
C ASN A 388 5.16 23.16 -13.50
N GLY A 389 4.09 23.77 -14.04
CA GLY A 389 4.19 24.71 -15.16
C GLY A 389 4.64 24.06 -16.48
N GLY A 390 4.30 22.79 -16.69
CA GLY A 390 4.60 22.07 -17.93
C GLY A 390 6.01 21.46 -18.00
N LYS A 391 6.78 21.46 -16.91
CA LYS A 391 8.15 20.89 -16.86
C LYS A 391 8.19 19.51 -16.20
N TYR A 392 9.03 18.62 -16.71
CA TYR A 392 9.32 17.36 -16.03
C TYR A 392 10.09 17.61 -14.71
N PRO A 393 9.90 16.75 -13.69
CA PRO A 393 10.79 16.75 -12.53
C PRO A 393 12.20 16.31 -12.97
N GLU A 394 13.24 16.94 -12.44
CA GLU A 394 14.60 16.50 -12.77
C GLU A 394 15.01 15.27 -11.95
N THR A 395 14.58 15.21 -10.67
CA THR A 395 14.83 14.07 -9.78
C THR A 395 13.58 13.65 -9.00
N ILE A 396 13.37 12.34 -8.84
CA ILE A 396 12.33 11.74 -7.99
C ILE A 396 12.99 10.95 -6.86
N ALA A 397 12.74 11.33 -5.60
CA ALA A 397 13.16 10.56 -4.43
C ALA A 397 12.09 9.52 -4.07
N LEU A 398 12.45 8.24 -4.05
CA LEU A 398 11.48 7.14 -3.88
C LEU A 398 11.93 6.07 -2.89
N VAL A 399 10.96 5.36 -2.33
CA VAL A 399 11.20 4.29 -1.36
C VAL A 399 10.85 2.93 -1.98
N LEU A 400 11.75 1.94 -1.81
CA LEU A 400 11.48 0.55 -2.20
C LEU A 400 11.25 -0.33 -0.97
N TRP A 401 10.07 -0.94 -0.91
CA TRP A 401 9.69 -1.89 0.12
C TRP A 401 9.78 -3.33 -0.40
N GLY A 402 10.16 -4.26 0.49
CA GLY A 402 10.17 -5.67 0.12
C GLY A 402 8.74 -6.20 -0.11
N THR A 403 7.76 -5.70 0.63
CA THR A 403 6.39 -6.23 0.66
C THR A 403 5.63 -6.01 -0.66
N ASP A 404 5.58 -4.77 -1.16
CA ASP A 404 4.85 -4.45 -2.39
C ASP A 404 5.52 -5.11 -3.61
N ASN A 405 6.85 -5.18 -3.65
CA ASN A 405 7.59 -5.85 -4.72
C ASN A 405 7.32 -7.37 -4.75
N ILE A 406 7.09 -8.02 -3.60
CA ILE A 406 6.65 -9.41 -3.57
C ILE A 406 5.22 -9.54 -4.12
N LYS A 407 4.31 -8.66 -3.68
CA LYS A 407 2.88 -8.72 -4.04
C LYS A 407 2.60 -8.41 -5.51
N THR A 408 3.42 -7.53 -6.09
CA THR A 408 3.26 -7.01 -7.45
C THR A 408 4.24 -7.61 -8.45
N TYR A 409 5.10 -8.53 -8.00
CA TYR A 409 6.19 -9.08 -8.81
C TYR A 409 7.10 -7.99 -9.41
N GLY A 410 7.40 -6.96 -8.61
CA GLY A 410 8.37 -5.92 -8.94
C GLY A 410 7.82 -4.65 -9.61
N GLU A 411 6.56 -4.25 -9.40
CA GLU A 411 6.01 -3.03 -10.03
C GLU A 411 6.79 -1.76 -9.65
N SER A 412 7.05 -1.52 -8.36
CA SER A 412 7.79 -0.31 -7.92
C SER A 412 9.25 -0.34 -8.34
N LEU A 413 9.90 -1.50 -8.33
CA LEU A 413 11.23 -1.70 -8.90
C LEU A 413 11.27 -1.34 -10.41
N ALA A 414 10.27 -1.82 -11.16
CA ALA A 414 10.12 -1.51 -12.58
C ALA A 414 9.85 -0.02 -12.85
N GLN A 415 9.19 0.68 -11.92
CA GLN A 415 8.96 2.13 -12.04
C GLN A 415 10.30 2.90 -11.99
N VAL A 416 11.23 2.51 -11.12
CA VAL A 416 12.59 3.10 -11.09
C VAL A 416 13.32 2.86 -12.42
N MET A 417 13.28 1.62 -12.91
CA MET A 417 13.90 1.26 -14.19
C MET A 417 13.32 2.11 -15.33
N TRP A 418 12.00 2.27 -15.38
CA TRP A 418 11.35 3.06 -16.41
C TRP A 418 11.66 4.55 -16.27
N MET A 419 11.70 5.15 -15.06
CA MET A 419 12.11 6.55 -14.85
C MET A 419 13.48 6.85 -15.48
N LEU A 420 14.45 5.96 -15.27
CA LEU A 420 15.79 6.01 -15.87
C LEU A 420 15.79 5.74 -17.39
N GLY A 421 14.74 5.11 -17.91
CA GLY A 421 14.66 4.66 -19.30
C GLY A 421 15.51 3.43 -19.56
N VAL A 422 15.45 2.44 -18.68
CA VAL A 422 16.10 1.14 -18.85
C VAL A 422 15.07 0.02 -18.77
N GLU A 423 15.36 -1.11 -19.40
CA GLU A 423 14.55 -2.32 -19.32
C GLU A 423 15.34 -3.50 -18.75
N PRO A 424 14.70 -4.36 -17.94
CA PRO A 424 15.28 -5.60 -17.46
C PRO A 424 15.37 -6.64 -18.58
N VAL A 425 16.48 -7.37 -18.64
CA VAL A 425 16.69 -8.45 -19.61
C VAL A 425 16.74 -9.78 -18.87
N THR A 426 15.93 -10.72 -19.36
CA THR A 426 15.90 -12.11 -18.88
C THR A 426 16.94 -12.96 -19.61
N ASP A 427 17.57 -13.89 -18.89
CA ASP A 427 18.36 -14.94 -19.51
C ASP A 427 17.48 -16.06 -20.08
N GLY A 428 18.10 -17.08 -20.71
CA GLY A 428 17.36 -18.22 -21.28
C GLY A 428 16.58 -19.06 -20.27
N LEU A 429 16.77 -18.87 -18.96
CA LEU A 429 16.01 -19.51 -17.89
C LEU A 429 14.91 -18.61 -17.31
N GLY A 430 14.75 -17.39 -17.84
CA GLY A 430 13.78 -16.41 -17.36
C GLY A 430 14.25 -15.59 -16.16
N ARG A 431 15.55 -15.62 -15.80
CA ARG A 431 16.09 -14.87 -14.65
C ARG A 431 16.46 -13.45 -15.08
N VAL A 432 15.97 -12.46 -14.34
CA VAL A 432 16.34 -11.06 -14.52
C VAL A 432 17.67 -10.79 -13.83
N ASN A 433 18.73 -10.57 -14.61
CA ASN A 433 20.08 -10.34 -14.11
C ASN A 433 20.88 -9.28 -14.89
N ARG A 434 20.24 -8.63 -15.85
CA ARG A 434 20.79 -7.58 -16.71
C ARG A 434 19.75 -6.50 -16.94
N VAL A 435 20.23 -5.32 -17.31
CA VAL A 435 19.43 -4.16 -17.70
C VAL A 435 20.08 -3.53 -18.94
N GLU A 436 19.27 -2.98 -19.82
CA GLU A 436 19.71 -2.33 -21.05
C GLU A 436 18.99 -0.98 -21.22
N PRO A 437 19.65 0.06 -21.75
CA PRO A 437 19.04 1.37 -21.93
C PRO A 437 18.07 1.36 -23.10
N VAL A 438 16.89 1.94 -22.88
CA VAL A 438 15.93 2.29 -23.94
C VAL A 438 16.40 3.56 -24.62
N SER A 439 16.27 3.67 -25.95
CA SER A 439 16.68 4.89 -26.65
C SER A 439 15.80 6.09 -26.26
N ILE A 440 16.32 7.31 -26.38
CA ILE A 440 15.54 8.53 -26.06
C ILE A 440 14.31 8.64 -26.97
N GLU A 441 14.42 8.22 -28.23
CA GLU A 441 13.32 8.23 -29.20
C GLU A 441 12.18 7.32 -28.77
N GLU A 442 12.49 6.13 -28.26
CA GLU A 442 11.49 5.20 -27.71
C GLU A 442 10.95 5.69 -26.37
N LEU A 443 11.79 6.30 -25.53
CA LEU A 443 11.39 6.83 -24.22
C LEU A 443 10.46 8.04 -24.33
N GLY A 444 10.59 8.85 -25.40
CA GLY A 444 9.71 9.99 -25.71
C GLY A 444 9.81 11.18 -24.75
N ARG A 445 10.77 11.18 -23.81
CA ARG A 445 10.97 12.18 -22.76
C ARG A 445 12.38 12.12 -22.18
N PRO A 446 12.81 13.11 -21.37
CA PRO A 446 14.08 13.04 -20.65
C PRO A 446 14.15 11.84 -19.70
N ARG A 447 15.36 11.33 -19.47
CA ARG A 447 15.65 10.39 -18.37
C ARG A 447 15.59 11.15 -17.06
N ILE A 448 14.79 10.66 -16.12
CA ILE A 448 14.56 11.29 -14.83
C ILE A 448 15.58 10.72 -13.84
N ASP A 449 16.28 11.59 -13.10
CA ASP A 449 17.16 11.15 -12.02
C ASP A 449 16.34 10.60 -10.85
N VAL A 450 16.93 9.71 -10.07
CA VAL A 450 16.23 9.02 -8.99
C VAL A 450 17.10 8.99 -7.74
N VAL A 451 16.50 9.13 -6.57
CA VAL A 451 17.15 8.78 -5.30
C VAL A 451 16.38 7.64 -4.68
N VAL A 452 16.98 6.46 -4.61
CA VAL A 452 16.29 5.24 -4.20
C VAL A 452 16.65 4.91 -2.77
N ASN A 453 15.69 5.09 -1.86
CA ASN A 453 15.80 4.68 -0.47
C ASN A 453 15.21 3.28 -0.27
N CYS A 454 16.06 2.25 -0.38
CA CYS A 454 15.70 0.88 -0.08
C CYS A 454 15.50 0.69 1.43
N SER A 455 14.39 0.08 1.83
CA SER A 455 14.23 -0.42 3.21
C SER A 455 15.27 -1.49 3.53
N GLY A 456 15.65 -1.65 4.81
CA GLY A 456 16.58 -2.73 5.20
C GLY A 456 16.03 -4.13 4.88
N VAL A 457 14.70 -4.29 4.86
CA VAL A 457 14.04 -5.54 4.42
C VAL A 457 14.21 -5.74 2.92
N PHE A 458 14.01 -4.70 2.10
CA PHE A 458 14.27 -4.79 0.66
C PHE A 458 15.73 -5.16 0.39
N ARG A 459 16.69 -4.54 1.09
CA ARG A 459 18.11 -4.89 0.99
C ARG A 459 18.35 -6.38 1.26
N ASP A 460 17.81 -6.89 2.36
CA ASP A 460 18.06 -8.29 2.75
C ASP A 460 17.43 -9.30 1.77
N LEU A 461 16.32 -8.95 1.11
CA LEU A 461 15.61 -9.83 0.18
C LEU A 461 16.07 -9.71 -1.27
N PHE A 462 16.39 -8.47 -1.69
CA PHE A 462 16.52 -8.07 -3.09
C PHE A 462 17.82 -7.28 -3.35
N ILE A 463 18.92 -7.62 -2.66
CA ILE A 463 20.23 -7.00 -2.91
C ILE A 463 20.68 -7.16 -4.37
N ASN A 464 20.28 -8.24 -5.04
CA ASN A 464 20.50 -8.44 -6.47
C ASN A 464 19.79 -7.37 -7.32
N GLN A 465 18.61 -6.90 -6.89
CA GLN A 465 17.89 -5.84 -7.58
C GLN A 465 18.50 -4.47 -7.30
N MET A 466 19.02 -4.22 -6.08
CA MET A 466 19.84 -3.04 -5.81
C MET A 466 21.07 -2.98 -6.73
N ASN A 467 21.70 -4.13 -6.98
CA ASN A 467 22.80 -4.25 -7.93
C ASN A 467 22.39 -3.93 -9.38
N LEU A 468 21.20 -4.34 -9.82
CA LEU A 468 20.71 -3.98 -11.15
C LEU A 468 20.40 -2.48 -11.27
N LEU A 469 19.80 -1.89 -10.24
CA LEU A 469 19.49 -0.46 -10.22
C LEU A 469 20.75 0.41 -10.20
N ASP A 470 21.76 0.08 -9.38
CA ASP A 470 23.00 0.85 -9.35
C ASP A 470 23.74 0.78 -10.70
N ARG A 471 23.76 -0.40 -11.33
CA ARG A 471 24.29 -0.57 -12.69
C ARG A 471 23.52 0.27 -13.71
N ALA A 472 22.19 0.30 -13.62
CA ALA A 472 21.35 1.09 -14.52
C ALA A 472 21.65 2.59 -14.39
N VAL A 473 21.67 3.13 -13.17
CA VAL A 473 21.92 4.56 -12.92
C VAL A 473 23.28 4.97 -13.46
N LYS A 474 24.34 4.23 -13.12
CA LYS A 474 25.70 4.53 -13.58
C LYS A 474 25.84 4.43 -15.10
N MET A 475 25.23 3.41 -15.71
CA MET A 475 25.21 3.27 -17.16
C MET A 475 24.52 4.46 -17.84
N VAL A 476 23.37 4.88 -17.31
CA VAL A 476 22.61 6.03 -17.82
C VAL A 476 23.37 7.34 -17.66
N ALA A 477 24.07 7.55 -16.54
CA ALA A 477 24.92 8.72 -16.33
C ALA A 477 26.05 8.83 -17.37
N GLU A 478 26.57 7.69 -17.83
CA GLU A 478 27.70 7.60 -18.76
C GLU A 478 27.30 7.75 -20.23
N LEU A 479 26.01 7.60 -20.59
CA LEU A 479 25.53 7.74 -21.97
C LEU A 479 25.88 9.11 -22.56
N ASP A 480 26.25 9.13 -23.84
CA ASP A 480 26.53 10.36 -24.59
C ASP A 480 25.23 11.00 -25.09
N GLU A 481 24.48 11.58 -24.16
CA GLU A 481 23.19 12.22 -24.40
C GLU A 481 23.19 13.69 -23.93
N PRO A 482 22.40 14.58 -24.55
CA PRO A 482 22.26 15.97 -24.08
C PRO A 482 21.73 16.02 -22.64
N ILE A 483 22.30 16.90 -21.80
CA ILE A 483 21.92 17.05 -20.38
C ILE A 483 20.44 17.41 -20.16
N GLU A 484 19.81 18.08 -21.13
CA GLU A 484 18.38 18.42 -21.09
C GLU A 484 17.45 17.20 -21.31
N MET A 485 18.01 16.11 -21.86
CA MET A 485 17.31 14.84 -22.07
C MET A 485 17.81 13.74 -21.12
N ASN A 486 18.81 14.01 -20.29
CA ASN A 486 19.35 13.05 -19.33
C ASN A 486 19.74 13.76 -18.02
N TYR A 487 18.77 13.87 -17.11
CA TYR A 487 18.95 14.54 -15.83
C TYR A 487 19.88 13.76 -14.89
N VAL A 488 19.97 12.42 -15.04
CA VAL A 488 20.94 11.60 -14.31
C VAL A 488 22.37 12.04 -14.63
N ARG A 489 22.69 12.18 -15.92
CA ARG A 489 23.99 12.65 -16.39
C ARG A 489 24.26 14.09 -15.96
N LYS A 490 23.27 14.98 -16.12
CA LYS A 490 23.35 16.39 -15.70
C LYS A 490 23.81 16.50 -14.25
N HIS A 491 23.07 15.87 -13.32
CA HIS A 491 23.40 15.96 -11.89
C HIS A 491 24.69 15.21 -11.55
N ALA A 492 24.96 14.05 -12.16
CA ALA A 492 26.18 13.31 -11.87
C ALA A 492 27.45 14.09 -12.29
N GLN A 493 27.40 14.87 -13.37
CA GLN A 493 28.50 15.75 -13.78
C GLN A 493 28.73 16.89 -12.78
N GLU A 494 27.67 17.61 -12.40
CA GLU A 494 27.74 18.69 -11.40
C GLU A 494 28.26 18.19 -10.04
N GLN A 495 27.76 17.03 -9.60
CA GLN A 495 28.16 16.41 -8.33
C GLN A 495 29.59 15.85 -8.39
N ALA A 496 30.04 15.35 -9.55
CA ALA A 496 31.42 14.88 -9.74
C ALA A 496 32.42 16.03 -9.58
N GLU A 497 32.10 17.21 -10.13
CA GLU A 497 32.92 18.41 -9.97
C GLU A 497 32.97 18.87 -8.51
N GLU A 498 31.83 18.89 -7.80
CA GLU A 498 31.79 19.31 -6.39
C GLU A 498 32.50 18.32 -5.45
N LEU A 499 32.42 17.02 -5.73
CA LEU A 499 33.01 15.96 -4.91
C LEU A 499 34.46 15.64 -5.27
N GLY A 500 34.92 16.04 -6.46
CA GLY A 500 36.25 15.69 -6.97
C GLY A 500 36.40 14.20 -7.29
N VAL A 501 35.32 13.57 -7.80
CA VAL A 501 35.26 12.13 -8.12
C VAL A 501 34.86 11.91 -9.58
N SER A 502 34.83 10.66 -10.03
CA SER A 502 34.32 10.33 -11.38
C SER A 502 32.81 10.51 -11.49
N VAL A 503 32.29 10.75 -12.70
CA VAL A 503 30.83 10.78 -12.97
C VAL A 503 30.15 9.49 -12.50
N ARG A 504 30.79 8.34 -12.71
CA ARG A 504 30.29 7.03 -12.26
C ARG A 504 30.13 6.96 -10.74
N GLU A 505 31.09 7.48 -9.98
CA GLU A 505 31.01 7.51 -8.53
C GLU A 505 29.98 8.55 -8.04
N ALA A 506 29.90 9.70 -8.69
CA ALA A 506 28.92 10.74 -8.39
C ALA A 506 27.47 10.29 -8.68
N ALA A 507 27.27 9.39 -9.65
CA ALA A 507 25.99 8.77 -9.99
C ALA A 507 25.50 7.72 -8.96
N THR A 508 25.99 7.76 -7.71
CA THR A 508 25.49 6.91 -6.63
C THR A 508 24.08 7.36 -6.22
N ARG A 509 23.09 6.48 -6.42
CA ARG A 509 21.66 6.77 -6.12
C ARG A 509 20.94 5.72 -5.29
N ILE A 510 21.56 4.56 -5.04
CA ILE A 510 20.92 3.43 -4.36
C ILE A 510 21.37 3.38 -2.91
N PHE A 511 20.49 3.81 -2.00
CA PHE A 511 20.79 3.95 -0.59
C PHE A 511 19.93 3.03 0.29
N SER A 512 20.43 2.64 1.44
CA SER A 512 19.70 1.88 2.45
C SER A 512 20.27 2.12 3.85
N ASN A 513 19.86 1.28 4.80
CA ASN A 513 20.50 1.18 6.10
C ASN A 513 21.83 0.44 6.01
N ALA A 514 22.70 0.69 6.99
CA ALA A 514 23.85 -0.18 7.28
C ALA A 514 23.40 -1.64 7.44
N SER A 515 24.27 -2.58 7.06
CA SER A 515 23.99 -4.01 7.21
C SER A 515 23.60 -4.35 8.66
N GLY A 516 22.52 -5.13 8.83
CA GLY A 516 22.00 -5.47 10.15
C GLY A 516 21.17 -4.38 10.85
N SER A 517 20.96 -3.23 10.20
CA SER A 517 20.07 -2.15 10.65
C SER A 517 18.82 -2.02 9.79
N TYR A 518 17.76 -1.46 10.39
CA TYR A 518 16.45 -1.21 9.79
C TYR A 518 15.89 0.13 10.25
N SER A 519 15.05 0.75 9.41
CA SER A 519 14.35 2.02 9.69
C SER A 519 15.29 3.22 9.93
N SER A 520 14.76 4.42 9.79
CA SER A 520 15.44 5.67 10.13
C SER A 520 15.39 6.00 11.63
N ASN A 521 14.70 5.18 12.42
CA ASN A 521 14.29 5.41 13.81
C ASN A 521 13.33 6.61 14.00
N VAL A 522 12.84 7.22 12.93
CA VAL A 522 11.83 8.29 13.02
C VAL A 522 10.53 7.74 13.61
N ASN A 523 10.14 6.52 13.24
CA ASN A 523 8.99 5.85 13.87
C ASN A 523 9.14 5.73 15.40
N LEU A 524 10.31 5.31 15.88
CA LEU A 524 10.57 5.15 17.31
C LEU A 524 10.58 6.50 18.03
N ALA A 525 11.09 7.55 17.40
CA ALA A 525 11.06 8.90 17.95
C ALA A 525 9.63 9.41 18.11
N VAL A 526 8.78 9.22 17.07
CA VAL A 526 7.35 9.57 17.10
C VAL A 526 6.59 8.75 18.14
N GLU A 527 6.76 7.42 18.14
CA GLU A 527 6.08 6.53 19.09
C GLU A 527 6.38 6.90 20.55
N ASN A 528 7.64 7.23 20.85
CA ASN A 528 8.08 7.58 22.21
C ASN A 528 7.97 9.08 22.54
N ALA A 529 7.49 9.92 21.61
CA ALA A 529 7.51 11.38 21.73
C ALA A 529 8.90 11.94 22.11
N SER A 530 9.97 11.26 21.69
CA SER A 530 11.33 11.50 22.16
C SER A 530 12.14 12.39 21.22
N TRP A 531 11.54 13.49 20.78
CA TRP A 531 12.13 14.47 19.85
C TRP A 531 11.62 15.89 20.18
N THR A 532 12.48 16.90 20.00
CA THR A 532 12.12 18.31 20.27
C THR A 532 11.74 19.08 19.03
N ASP A 533 12.42 18.81 17.91
CA ASP A 533 12.27 19.53 16.65
C ASP A 533 12.47 18.58 15.46
N GLU A 534 11.93 18.96 14.30
CA GLU A 534 11.94 18.14 13.09
C GLU A 534 13.36 17.88 12.57
N LYS A 535 14.31 18.78 12.86
CA LYS A 535 15.71 18.63 12.46
C LYS A 535 16.34 17.40 13.11
N GLN A 536 15.96 17.04 14.34
CA GLN A 536 16.41 15.79 14.96
C GLN A 536 15.97 14.55 14.17
N LEU A 537 14.73 14.55 13.66
CA LEU A 537 14.20 13.46 12.84
C LEU A 537 14.97 13.37 11.51
N GLN A 538 15.23 14.52 10.89
CA GLN A 538 16.01 14.64 9.65
C GLN A 538 17.47 14.17 9.84
N ASP A 539 18.14 14.57 10.92
CA ASP A 539 19.51 14.14 11.25
C ASP A 539 19.57 12.62 11.51
N MET A 540 18.57 12.06 12.19
CA MET A 540 18.43 10.61 12.38
C MET A 540 18.28 9.88 11.05
N TYR A 541 17.45 10.41 10.14
CA TYR A 541 17.28 9.87 8.80
C TYR A 541 18.61 9.85 8.04
N LEU A 542 19.30 10.99 7.92
CA LEU A 542 20.56 11.12 7.20
C LEU A 542 21.63 10.18 7.76
N SER A 543 21.75 10.05 9.08
CA SER A 543 22.73 9.15 9.70
C SER A 543 22.46 7.66 9.45
N ARG A 544 21.20 7.27 9.24
CA ARG A 544 20.81 5.85 9.17
C ARG A 544 20.50 5.36 7.77
N LYS A 545 20.20 6.26 6.83
CA LYS A 545 19.73 5.93 5.48
C LYS A 545 20.72 6.29 4.37
N SER A 546 21.87 6.89 4.71
CA SER A 546 22.88 7.34 3.74
C SER A 546 23.94 6.29 3.39
N PHE A 547 23.64 5.00 3.59
CA PHE A 547 24.56 3.94 3.19
C PHE A 547 24.28 3.56 1.74
N ALA A 548 25.26 3.77 0.87
CA ALA A 548 25.19 3.46 -0.55
C ALA A 548 25.55 2.01 -0.84
N PHE A 549 24.86 1.43 -1.82
CA PHE A 549 25.25 0.19 -2.47
C PHE A 549 26.14 0.50 -3.69
N ASP A 550 27.16 -0.33 -3.92
CA ASP A 550 28.06 -0.18 -5.06
C ASP A 550 28.14 -1.49 -5.86
N SER A 551 27.61 -1.48 -7.08
CA SER A 551 27.64 -2.62 -7.99
C SER A 551 29.02 -2.95 -8.56
N ASP A 552 29.97 -2.00 -8.50
CA ASP A 552 31.37 -2.24 -8.93
C ASP A 552 32.19 -2.90 -7.82
N ALA A 553 31.74 -2.77 -6.56
CA ALA A 553 32.38 -3.35 -5.39
C ALA A 553 31.37 -3.97 -4.39
N PRO A 554 30.50 -4.91 -4.82
CA PRO A 554 29.40 -5.41 -3.99
C PRO A 554 29.87 -6.13 -2.73
N GLY A 555 31.09 -6.68 -2.74
CA GLY A 555 31.71 -7.36 -1.59
C GLY A 555 32.06 -6.44 -0.41
N VAL A 556 32.11 -5.12 -0.63
CA VAL A 556 32.35 -4.13 0.45
C VAL A 556 31.07 -3.88 1.27
N GLY A 557 29.91 -4.25 0.73
CA GLY A 557 28.62 -4.05 1.37
C GLY A 557 28.15 -2.59 1.30
N MET A 558 27.36 -2.17 2.29
CA MET A 558 26.76 -0.85 2.34
C MET A 558 27.73 0.15 3.00
N LEU A 559 28.21 1.16 2.27
CA LEU A 559 29.14 2.18 2.77
C LEU A 559 28.45 3.52 3.02
N GLU A 560 28.78 4.20 4.12
CA GLU A 560 28.23 5.54 4.39
C GLU A 560 28.75 6.56 3.37
N LYS A 561 27.84 7.21 2.64
CA LYS A 561 28.10 8.25 1.64
C LYS A 561 27.16 9.45 1.86
N ARG A 562 27.15 9.99 3.09
CA ARG A 562 26.24 11.06 3.53
C ARG A 562 26.26 12.29 2.63
N LYS A 563 27.45 12.81 2.25
CA LYS A 563 27.55 13.99 1.39
C LYS A 563 26.89 13.77 0.02
N THR A 564 27.14 12.61 -0.61
CA THR A 564 26.51 12.23 -1.88
C THR A 564 25.00 12.08 -1.72
N PHE A 565 24.54 11.52 -0.60
CA PHE A 565 23.12 11.38 -0.31
C PHE A 565 22.42 12.73 -0.17
N GLU A 566 23.01 13.69 0.56
CA GLU A 566 22.48 15.05 0.71
C GLU A 566 22.44 15.79 -0.63
N LEU A 567 23.50 15.70 -1.45
CA LEU A 567 23.55 16.32 -2.78
C LEU A 567 22.49 15.75 -3.73
N ALA A 568 22.27 14.45 -3.72
CA ALA A 568 21.25 13.81 -4.56
C ALA A 568 19.83 14.12 -4.08
N LEU A 569 19.58 14.14 -2.76
CA LEU A 569 18.27 14.53 -2.23
C LEU A 569 17.95 16.00 -2.50
N ALA A 570 18.95 16.88 -2.52
CA ALA A 570 18.77 18.31 -2.78
C ALA A 570 18.28 18.60 -4.22
N THR A 571 18.36 17.65 -5.15
CA THR A 571 17.83 17.80 -6.52
C THR A 571 16.39 17.27 -6.66
N ALA A 572 15.83 16.62 -5.63
CA ALA A 572 14.51 16.00 -5.67
C ALA A 572 13.37 17.03 -5.81
N ASP A 573 12.61 16.94 -6.90
CA ASP A 573 11.40 17.74 -7.15
C ASP A 573 10.13 17.05 -6.68
N ALA A 574 10.18 15.72 -6.56
CA ALA A 574 9.08 14.92 -6.05
C ALA A 574 9.56 13.82 -5.10
N THR A 575 8.74 13.49 -4.10
CA THR A 575 8.85 12.28 -3.30
C THR A 575 7.78 11.27 -3.70
N PHE A 576 8.10 9.98 -3.66
CA PHE A 576 7.24 8.94 -4.20
C PHE A 576 7.31 7.62 -3.43
N GLN A 577 6.15 7.03 -3.11
CA GLN A 577 6.07 5.68 -2.54
C GLN A 577 4.90 4.91 -3.16
N ASN A 578 4.96 3.59 -3.11
CA ASN A 578 3.87 2.71 -3.52
C ASN A 578 3.13 2.18 -2.30
N LEU A 579 1.80 2.19 -2.37
CA LEU A 579 0.94 1.57 -1.37
C LEU A 579 1.02 0.05 -1.50
N ASP A 580 1.27 -0.62 -0.38
CA ASP A 580 1.43 -2.07 -0.31
C ASP A 580 0.13 -2.83 -0.61
N SER A 581 -0.97 -2.44 0.03
CA SER A 581 -2.28 -3.07 -0.10
C SER A 581 -3.37 -2.15 0.44
N SER A 582 -4.63 -2.46 0.16
CA SER A 582 -5.75 -1.68 0.71
C SER A 582 -5.89 -1.85 2.23
N GLU A 583 -5.42 -2.99 2.75
CA GLU A 583 -5.38 -3.33 4.18
C GLU A 583 -4.25 -2.61 4.93
N ILE A 584 -3.09 -2.44 4.29
CA ILE A 584 -1.91 -1.78 4.85
C ILE A 584 -1.63 -0.47 4.09
N SER A 585 -2.27 0.59 4.55
CA SER A 585 -2.09 1.94 4.06
C SER A 585 -1.15 2.77 4.95
N LEU A 586 -1.01 4.04 4.62
CA LEU A 586 -0.11 5.01 5.22
C LEU A 586 -0.29 5.17 6.74
N THR A 587 -1.52 5.02 7.25
CA THR A 587 -1.84 5.22 8.67
C THR A 587 -1.90 3.92 9.48
N ASP A 588 -1.83 2.74 8.84
CA ASP A 588 -1.88 1.46 9.57
C ASP A 588 -0.52 1.08 10.18
N VAL A 589 0.55 1.59 9.59
CA VAL A 589 1.93 1.23 9.88
C VAL A 589 2.84 2.45 9.82
N SER A 590 3.88 2.45 10.65
CA SER A 590 4.78 3.60 10.80
C SER A 590 5.90 3.67 9.76
N HIS A 591 6.11 2.60 8.97
CA HIS A 591 7.29 2.51 8.12
C HIS A 591 7.27 3.50 6.94
N TYR A 592 6.07 3.84 6.42
CA TYR A 592 5.95 4.80 5.33
C TYR A 592 6.48 6.18 5.70
N PHE A 593 6.02 6.75 6.82
CA PHE A 593 6.52 8.05 7.28
C PHE A 593 7.96 7.94 7.81
N ASP A 594 8.37 6.81 8.38
CA ASP A 594 9.77 6.59 8.79
C ASP A 594 10.75 6.74 7.63
N SER A 595 10.35 6.33 6.42
CA SER A 595 11.19 6.46 5.22
C SER A 595 10.82 7.65 4.33
N ASP A 596 9.88 8.51 4.73
CA ASP A 596 9.49 9.71 3.99
C ASP A 596 10.56 10.81 4.07
N PRO A 597 11.13 11.25 2.94
CA PRO A 597 12.16 12.29 2.93
C PRO A 597 11.60 13.70 2.65
N THR A 598 10.27 13.91 2.64
CA THR A 598 9.65 15.15 2.13
C THR A 598 10.17 16.44 2.79
N LYS A 599 10.05 16.60 4.12
CA LYS A 599 10.61 17.76 4.82
C LYS A 599 12.14 17.77 4.86
N LEU A 600 12.77 16.59 4.80
CA LEU A 600 14.22 16.50 4.69
C LEU A 600 14.72 17.13 3.38
N VAL A 601 14.11 16.79 2.25
CA VAL A 601 14.41 17.38 0.94
C VAL A 601 14.17 18.89 0.98
N GLN A 602 13.06 19.35 1.57
CA GLN A 602 12.81 20.77 1.75
C GLN A 602 13.96 21.49 2.48
N GLY A 603 14.48 20.88 3.56
CA GLY A 603 15.59 21.44 4.33
C GLY A 603 16.96 21.37 3.64
N LEU A 604 17.14 20.46 2.68
CA LEU A 604 18.39 20.32 1.91
C LEU A 604 18.44 21.20 0.66
N ARG A 605 17.28 21.54 0.09
CA ARG A 605 17.19 22.37 -1.11
C ARG A 605 17.60 23.81 -0.82
N LYS A 606 18.39 24.40 -1.72
CA LYS A 606 18.84 25.80 -1.63
C LYS A 606 17.69 26.81 -1.72
N ASP A 607 16.61 26.46 -2.42
CA ASP A 607 15.42 27.29 -2.58
C ASP A 607 14.40 27.13 -1.43
N GLY A 608 14.62 26.18 -0.51
CA GLY A 608 13.72 25.89 0.61
C GLY A 608 12.33 25.39 0.20
N ARG A 609 12.12 25.07 -1.09
CA ARG A 609 10.83 24.63 -1.62
C ARG A 609 10.59 23.17 -1.25
N ALA A 610 9.40 22.86 -0.74
CA ALA A 610 9.01 21.47 -0.50
C ALA A 610 8.85 20.72 -1.85
N PRO A 611 9.32 19.47 -1.96
CA PRO A 611 9.02 18.65 -3.13
C PRO A 611 7.54 18.30 -3.15
N SER A 612 6.98 18.07 -4.34
CA SER A 612 5.64 17.46 -4.45
C SER A 612 5.69 16.03 -3.91
N SER A 613 4.69 15.58 -3.15
CA SER A 613 4.68 14.23 -2.59
C SER A 613 3.55 13.40 -3.16
N TYR A 614 3.88 12.23 -3.73
CA TYR A 614 2.93 11.36 -4.41
C TYR A 614 2.97 9.93 -3.86
N ILE A 615 1.83 9.25 -3.93
CA ILE A 615 1.64 7.86 -3.57
C ILE A 615 0.95 7.14 -4.73
N ALA A 616 1.60 6.09 -5.25
CA ALA A 616 0.97 5.20 -6.21
C ALA A 616 0.15 4.13 -5.50
N ASP A 617 -1.08 3.93 -5.96
CA ASP A 617 -1.99 2.90 -5.49
C ASP A 617 -2.43 2.06 -6.69
N THR A 618 -1.83 0.88 -6.79
CA THR A 618 -2.19 -0.13 -7.79
C THR A 618 -3.02 -1.24 -7.17
N THR A 619 -3.59 -1.07 -5.97
CA THR A 619 -4.27 -2.16 -5.25
C THR A 619 -5.53 -2.67 -5.97
N THR A 620 -6.11 -1.85 -6.85
CA THR A 620 -7.22 -2.21 -7.75
C THR A 620 -6.77 -2.19 -9.21
N ALA A 621 -7.63 -2.64 -10.13
CA ALA A 621 -7.39 -2.55 -11.57
C ALA A 621 -7.17 -1.11 -12.07
N ASN A 622 -7.74 -0.11 -11.37
CA ASN A 622 -7.57 1.30 -11.69
C ASN A 622 -6.37 1.86 -10.91
N ALA A 623 -5.19 1.88 -11.53
CA ALA A 623 -3.97 2.41 -10.93
C ALA A 623 -4.06 3.94 -10.74
N GLN A 624 -3.89 4.42 -9.51
CA GLN A 624 -3.99 5.84 -9.17
C GLN A 624 -2.64 6.38 -8.69
N VAL A 625 -2.32 7.62 -9.06
CA VAL A 625 -1.21 8.39 -8.48
C VAL A 625 -1.82 9.59 -7.79
N ARG A 626 -1.91 9.50 -6.47
CA ARG A 626 -2.48 10.55 -5.61
C ARG A 626 -1.35 11.35 -5.00
N THR A 627 -1.65 12.57 -4.56
CA THR A 627 -0.75 13.27 -3.64
C THR A 627 -0.74 12.53 -2.29
N LEU A 628 0.31 12.77 -1.50
CA LEU A 628 0.38 12.26 -0.13
C LEU A 628 -0.81 12.76 0.71
N SER A 629 -1.11 14.06 0.61
CA SER A 629 -2.27 14.68 1.27
C SER A 629 -3.61 14.02 0.89
N GLU A 630 -3.86 13.79 -0.40
CA GLU A 630 -5.08 13.08 -0.87
C GLU A 630 -5.17 11.68 -0.26
N THR A 631 -4.05 10.96 -0.17
CA THR A 631 -4.02 9.59 0.39
C THR A 631 -4.23 9.59 1.91
N VAL A 632 -3.65 10.56 2.63
CA VAL A 632 -3.88 10.76 4.07
C VAL A 632 -5.35 11.08 4.35
N ARG A 633 -5.97 11.96 3.55
CA ARG A 633 -7.41 12.25 3.66
C ARG A 633 -8.27 11.04 3.36
N LEU A 634 -7.92 10.25 2.34
CA LEU A 634 -8.61 9.00 2.03
C LEU A 634 -8.52 8.02 3.21
N ASP A 635 -7.34 7.87 3.83
CA ASP A 635 -7.15 7.08 5.06
C ASP A 635 -8.01 7.59 6.21
N ALA A 636 -8.01 8.90 6.48
CA ALA A 636 -8.82 9.50 7.54
C ALA A 636 -10.30 9.21 7.35
N ARG A 637 -10.85 9.45 6.15
CA ARG A 637 -12.27 9.23 5.83
C ARG A 637 -12.69 7.78 5.80
N THR A 638 -11.79 6.86 5.44
CA THR A 638 -12.16 5.43 5.30
C THR A 638 -11.86 4.61 6.55
N LYS A 639 -11.00 5.12 7.45
CA LYS A 639 -10.57 4.44 8.70
C LYS A 639 -10.88 5.27 9.94
N LEU A 640 -9.94 6.11 10.37
CA LEU A 640 -9.97 6.77 11.69
C LEU A 640 -11.31 7.48 11.96
N LEU A 641 -11.90 8.13 10.95
CA LEU A 641 -13.15 8.89 11.09
C LEU A 641 -14.38 8.14 10.56
N ASN A 642 -14.20 6.92 10.06
CA ASN A 642 -15.28 6.12 9.53
C ASN A 642 -15.98 5.31 10.63
N PRO A 643 -17.27 5.55 10.91
CA PRO A 643 -18.02 4.80 11.92
C PRO A 643 -18.03 3.29 11.70
N ARG A 644 -18.03 2.81 10.44
CA ARG A 644 -17.96 1.38 10.18
C ARG A 644 -16.64 0.78 10.67
N TRP A 645 -15.55 1.50 10.44
CA TRP A 645 -14.22 1.05 10.80
C TRP A 645 -13.98 1.13 12.31
N TYR A 646 -14.18 2.30 12.94
CA TYR A 646 -13.86 2.43 14.37
C TYR A 646 -14.85 1.66 15.25
N GLU A 647 -16.14 1.53 14.90
CA GLU A 647 -17.05 0.64 15.65
C GLU A 647 -16.70 -0.83 15.43
N GLY A 648 -16.28 -1.20 14.21
CA GLY A 648 -15.75 -2.52 13.90
C GLY A 648 -14.54 -2.88 14.77
N MET A 649 -13.59 -1.94 14.94
CA MET A 649 -12.48 -2.08 15.87
C MET A 649 -12.96 -2.16 17.31
N MET A 650 -13.87 -1.28 17.76
CA MET A 650 -14.40 -1.28 19.12
C MET A 650 -15.08 -2.60 19.52
N LYS A 651 -15.68 -3.34 18.57
CA LYS A 651 -16.20 -4.70 18.83
C LYS A 651 -15.13 -5.69 19.27
N SER A 652 -13.87 -5.44 18.92
CA SER A 652 -12.70 -6.22 19.34
C SER A 652 -12.19 -5.84 20.74
N GLY A 653 -12.88 -4.93 21.44
CA GLY A 653 -12.58 -4.56 22.83
C GLY A 653 -11.22 -3.90 22.99
N TYR A 654 -10.41 -4.41 23.93
CA TYR A 654 -9.14 -3.81 24.35
C TYR A 654 -8.19 -3.53 23.18
N GLU A 655 -8.03 -4.50 22.28
CA GLU A 655 -7.12 -4.38 21.13
C GLU A 655 -7.69 -3.48 20.03
N GLY A 656 -9.01 -3.35 19.94
CA GLY A 656 -9.67 -2.41 19.05
C GLY A 656 -9.28 -0.95 19.34
N VAL A 657 -9.25 -0.56 20.62
CA VAL A 657 -8.84 0.79 21.02
C VAL A 657 -7.37 1.05 20.69
N ARG A 658 -6.51 0.02 20.79
CA ARG A 658 -5.10 0.11 20.38
C ARG A 658 -4.99 0.42 18.89
N GLU A 659 -5.81 -0.21 18.06
CA GLU A 659 -5.80 0.06 16.62
C GLU A 659 -6.24 1.49 16.29
N ILE A 660 -7.24 2.05 16.99
CA ILE A 660 -7.66 3.47 16.84
C ILE A 660 -6.52 4.41 17.23
N GLU A 661 -5.92 4.22 18.40
CA GLU A 661 -4.79 5.02 18.86
C GLU A 661 -3.61 4.98 17.88
N LYS A 662 -3.29 3.78 17.38
CA LYS A 662 -2.21 3.59 16.41
C LYS A 662 -2.40 4.41 15.13
N ARG A 663 -3.64 4.50 14.61
CA ARG A 663 -3.91 5.31 13.40
C ARG A 663 -3.63 6.78 13.68
N LEU A 664 -4.07 7.31 14.82
CA LEU A 664 -3.82 8.70 15.20
C LEU A 664 -2.32 8.97 15.39
N THR A 665 -1.60 8.09 16.08
CA THR A 665 -0.14 8.23 16.27
C THR A 665 0.62 8.21 14.94
N ASN A 666 0.22 7.35 14.00
CA ASN A 666 0.83 7.35 12.66
C ASN A 666 0.48 8.60 11.85
N THR A 667 -0.73 9.16 12.01
CA THR A 667 -1.11 10.45 11.42
C THR A 667 -0.19 11.58 11.90
N VAL A 668 0.15 11.63 13.20
CA VAL A 668 1.14 12.60 13.72
C VAL A 668 2.53 12.39 13.10
N GLY A 669 2.91 11.14 12.82
CA GLY A 669 4.13 10.83 12.07
C GLY A 669 4.17 11.55 10.71
N TRP A 670 3.07 11.55 9.97
CA TRP A 670 2.97 12.27 8.69
C TRP A 670 3.06 13.79 8.84
N SER A 671 2.48 14.37 9.89
CA SER A 671 2.69 15.80 10.19
C SER A 671 4.17 16.11 10.40
N ALA A 672 4.90 15.26 11.14
CA ALA A 672 6.31 15.45 11.46
C ALA A 672 7.25 15.31 10.25
N THR A 673 6.97 14.40 9.30
CA THR A 673 7.89 14.12 8.18
C THR A 673 7.53 14.84 6.88
N SER A 674 6.26 15.19 6.69
CA SER A 674 5.75 15.78 5.45
C SER A 674 4.95 17.06 5.64
N GLY A 675 4.29 17.24 6.78
CA GLY A 675 3.34 18.34 6.99
C GLY A 675 2.07 18.24 6.14
N GLN A 676 1.76 17.07 5.59
CA GLN A 676 0.66 16.83 4.64
C GLN A 676 -0.63 16.32 5.33
N VAL A 677 -0.84 16.67 6.60
CA VAL A 677 -2.06 16.31 7.34
C VAL A 677 -2.88 17.57 7.55
N ASP A 678 -4.11 17.56 7.06
CA ASP A 678 -5.04 18.68 7.24
C ASP A 678 -5.54 18.78 8.70
N ASN A 679 -5.68 20.03 9.20
CA ASN A 679 -6.11 20.27 10.58
C ASN A 679 -7.47 19.61 10.94
N TRP A 680 -8.41 19.60 9.98
CA TRP A 680 -9.73 19.01 10.18
C TRP A 680 -9.68 17.52 10.55
N VAL A 681 -8.62 16.80 10.17
CA VAL A 681 -8.43 15.39 10.55
C VAL A 681 -8.29 15.25 12.07
N TYR A 682 -7.53 16.15 12.70
CA TYR A 682 -7.37 16.18 14.15
C TYR A 682 -8.62 16.71 14.85
N GLU A 683 -9.26 17.75 14.29
CA GLU A 683 -10.50 18.32 14.83
C GLU A 683 -11.62 17.28 14.85
N GLU A 684 -11.91 16.62 13.72
CA GLU A 684 -12.95 15.59 13.64
C GLU A 684 -12.64 14.37 14.50
N ALA A 685 -11.37 13.99 14.62
CA ALA A 685 -10.96 12.91 15.53
C ALA A 685 -11.19 13.30 16.99
N ASN A 686 -10.91 14.56 17.36
CA ASN A 686 -11.17 15.07 18.70
C ASN A 686 -12.68 15.11 18.98
N THR A 687 -13.49 15.66 18.07
CA THR A 687 -14.94 15.67 18.18
C THR A 687 -15.52 14.25 18.34
N THR A 688 -15.03 13.30 17.55
CA THR A 688 -15.54 11.92 17.55
C THR A 688 -15.13 11.13 18.80
N PHE A 689 -13.89 11.27 19.26
CA PHE A 689 -13.35 10.40 20.32
C PHE A 689 -13.28 11.05 21.71
N ILE A 690 -13.32 12.38 21.80
CA ILE A 690 -13.11 13.14 23.04
C ILE A 690 -14.31 14.01 23.41
N GLU A 691 -14.86 14.79 22.47
CA GLU A 691 -16.02 15.67 22.76
C GLU A 691 -17.31 14.87 22.94
N ASP A 692 -17.49 13.79 22.19
CA ASP A 692 -18.53 12.80 22.45
C ASP A 692 -18.26 12.09 23.79
N GLU A 693 -19.04 12.44 24.81
CA GLU A 693 -18.88 11.92 26.16
C GLU A 693 -19.12 10.41 26.27
N GLU A 694 -20.02 9.86 25.44
CA GLU A 694 -20.33 8.44 25.42
C GLU A 694 -19.16 7.67 24.81
N MET A 695 -18.67 8.10 23.64
CA MET A 695 -17.50 7.50 23.00
C MET A 695 -16.26 7.61 23.89
N ARG A 696 -16.00 8.79 24.47
CA ARG A 696 -14.88 9.02 25.38
C ARG A 696 -14.90 8.04 26.55
N LYS A 697 -16.07 7.86 27.19
CA LYS A 697 -16.23 6.91 28.29
C LYS A 697 -16.00 5.47 27.83
N ARG A 698 -16.58 5.07 26.69
CA ARG A 698 -16.40 3.73 26.10
C ARG A 698 -14.91 3.42 25.85
N LEU A 699 -14.16 4.35 25.26
CA LEU A 699 -12.72 4.19 25.00
C LEU A 699 -11.91 4.03 26.30
N MET A 700 -12.17 4.90 27.29
CA MET A 700 -11.49 4.90 28.57
C MET A 700 -11.74 3.61 29.36
N ASP A 701 -13.00 3.16 29.42
CA ASP A 701 -13.39 1.94 30.14
C ASP A 701 -12.86 0.67 29.44
N THR A 702 -12.77 0.68 28.10
CA THR A 702 -12.31 -0.48 27.31
C THR A 702 -10.80 -0.65 27.34
N ASN A 703 -10.02 0.43 27.17
CA ASN A 703 -8.56 0.38 27.24
C ASN A 703 -7.98 1.72 27.73
N PRO A 704 -7.74 1.87 29.05
CA PRO A 704 -7.25 3.12 29.61
C PRO A 704 -5.81 3.47 29.15
N ASN A 705 -5.01 2.47 28.77
CA ASN A 705 -3.63 2.70 28.32
C ASN A 705 -3.60 3.36 26.93
N SER A 706 -4.32 2.78 25.97
CA SER A 706 -4.45 3.33 24.63
C SER A 706 -5.24 4.63 24.62
N PHE A 707 -6.27 4.77 25.46
CA PHE A 707 -6.98 6.04 25.62
C PHE A 707 -6.06 7.16 26.15
N ARG A 708 -5.22 6.89 27.16
CA ARG A 708 -4.22 7.85 27.64
C ARG A 708 -3.24 8.25 26.54
N LYS A 709 -2.78 7.29 25.73
CA LYS A 709 -1.87 7.56 24.62
C LYS A 709 -2.56 8.39 23.53
N LEU A 710 -3.82 8.11 23.21
CA LEU A 710 -4.64 8.91 22.29
C LEU A 710 -4.77 10.36 22.76
N LEU A 711 -5.03 10.61 24.05
CA LEU A 711 -5.01 11.95 24.64
C LEU A 711 -3.63 12.62 24.54
N GLN A 712 -2.56 11.89 24.84
CA GLN A 712 -1.20 12.39 24.72
C GLN A 712 -0.90 12.80 23.27
N THR A 713 -1.32 12.00 22.28
CA THR A 713 -1.09 12.26 20.87
C THR A 713 -1.82 13.53 20.40
N PHE A 714 -3.06 13.77 20.85
CA PHE A 714 -3.75 15.04 20.56
C PHE A 714 -3.02 16.26 21.15
N LEU A 715 -2.60 16.17 22.40
CA LEU A 715 -1.86 17.25 23.07
C LEU A 715 -0.48 17.46 22.44
N GLU A 716 0.18 16.38 22.02
CA GLU A 716 1.46 16.43 21.33
C GLU A 716 1.33 17.10 19.96
N ALA A 717 0.33 16.72 19.16
CA ALA A 717 0.05 17.37 17.88
C ALA A 717 -0.13 18.89 18.08
N ASN A 718 -1.06 19.30 18.94
CA ASN A 718 -1.30 20.72 19.22
C ASN A 718 -0.08 21.45 19.79
N GLY A 719 0.71 20.79 20.66
CA GLY A 719 1.90 21.37 21.27
C GLY A 719 3.06 21.59 20.30
N ARG A 720 3.01 20.98 19.11
CA ARG A 720 4.06 21.06 18.08
C ARG A 720 3.68 21.96 16.90
N GLY A 721 2.52 22.63 16.96
CA GLY A 721 1.94 23.43 15.88
C GLY A 721 1.23 22.55 14.86
#